data_AF-A0A497L8I7-F1
#
_entry.id   AF-A0A497L8I7-F1
#
_cell.length_a   1.000
_cell.length_b   1.000
_cell.length_c   1.000
_cell.angle_alpha   90.00
_cell.angle_beta   90.00
_cell.angle_gamma   90.00
#
_symmetry.space_group_name_H-M   'P 1'
#
loop_
_entity.id
_entity.type
_entity.pdbx_description
1 polymer ?
#
loop_
_entity_poly.entity_id
_entity_poly.type
_entity_poly.pdbx_seq_one_letter_code
_entity_poly.pdbx_strand_id
1 'polypeptide(L)'
;TDLGIRRALSRWEGWSWTILSSSGQKRAGLLRHGRLAIGLPAIYLYGLSFLIWADVKDDFNVIIYGASNPVLPFFLPIRWGVAGALVLASIFLLHRRELERKELLFLVSWFIAALLLSESQAVAFYGMRMGAFAYMALAMLAGLGLDALLAELVRRGGAGRPDLEMRANSLKCTVLTAIILLGAMTPIFKTEFKMLKQMGKEVWWESEVSEDEIAALSFLRAEFPASYAAAADRYQSLIRLKMVGMIDLGALPPLGTDLLFRARGIEGFLKVLSNSRVRYLFVSDRDRACLSRRFEDSLVTRFLLDHLSLAVRTDTVSIYEVPDMTPPAEGAPLGIVVPREVVMDALSPTAISCYIYPVAMAALAQASYRVLVDGDAEAFRSSVLVLASDPGDGIKDYLGWLRLGRPLVILDGSGPGQVFGSSILYGGEVARADGIKSELRGTLIPLPEVSVPRAHANEEQATVLAWYTCRGREVAPFALRTSLQGQDVFLLDVFPLFDAMLEGGPEVKRDIFGKLGLMLELLPIEIPGANVEPDLGFWSGVFSLGGFNATGSVDVEADWLYVPIMDPAQNNPAFVHNCNYLGDWSIFYGEGNITLDTYDFVEGGASLKVSITAQEGGHLAVSYRPPERLNWTGVKFLELWFKADFSPFDVKLARIYVYGDKPTFMFWNIRPEIAEGRWIGLALPLDSPDGALGTLDMGRVRSILLYFQGEPGRTYSFWLDDVCVDISSWLTGHVGSPTATIDLRGAEHVDVISGQLDSLLIPNAMIQSLRIRREVHVGLSTSRLEFHGGGLDKYVLLTLGDEFHVDLWLSWAATIDLAFVRRGITTRLSIRGGTLSLTIRPAAVGIEVMVGRASISVRGRTSFGEIYVPQLRCYRHPLAVEGRTSFVLGFSDNAWRCLDGFSYQGSIEMPRSASNPSAGPEVDWEVVLLSPWHLAFTASLAAVGLMAIWRDKRRQRRGGGGKASCDRPIRVLYIGTNDLSPGKPCRGGTMRLALEILRHIGREGVLARYERVSGSRSEQLARLPSL
;
A
#
# COMPACT_ATOMS: atom_id res chain seq x y z
N THR A 1 16.06 22.64 42.09
CA THR A 1 14.70 22.80 41.53
C THR A 1 13.71 23.38 42.52
N ASP A 2 13.81 23.08 43.83
CA ASP A 2 12.88 23.58 44.85
C ASP A 2 13.08 25.07 45.28
N LEU A 3 14.29 25.64 45.11
CA LEU A 3 14.57 27.05 45.44
C LEU A 3 14.03 28.07 44.40
N GLY A 4 13.83 27.65 43.14
CA GLY A 4 13.30 28.51 42.08
C GLY A 4 11.79 28.73 42.18
N ILE A 5 11.08 27.68 42.62
CA ILE A 5 9.62 27.70 42.81
C ILE A 5 9.25 28.52 44.05
N ARG A 6 10.03 28.44 45.15
CA ARG A 6 9.81 29.29 46.34
C ARG A 6 10.08 30.78 46.10
N ARG A 7 11.08 31.14 45.28
CA ARG A 7 11.33 32.55 44.89
C ARG A 7 10.29 33.07 43.89
N ALA A 8 9.70 32.21 43.07
CA ALA A 8 8.59 32.58 42.19
C ALA A 8 7.29 32.78 43.01
N LEU A 9 6.99 31.90 43.96
CA LEU A 9 5.83 31.99 44.85
C LEU A 9 5.92 33.20 45.79
N SER A 10 7.10 33.53 46.34
CA SER A 10 7.26 34.72 47.20
C SER A 10 7.15 36.04 46.42
N ARG A 11 7.56 36.06 45.14
CA ARG A 11 7.33 37.21 44.24
C ARG A 11 5.87 37.34 43.83
N TRP A 12 5.14 36.23 43.71
CA TRP A 12 3.70 36.20 43.46
C TRP A 12 2.88 36.66 44.67
N GLU A 13 3.28 36.26 45.88
CA GLU A 13 2.71 36.78 47.14
C GLU A 13 3.01 38.28 47.32
N GLY A 14 4.24 38.73 47.03
CA GLY A 14 4.59 40.16 47.07
C GLY A 14 3.79 41.04 46.09
N TRP A 15 3.50 40.53 44.88
CA TRP A 15 2.68 41.23 43.86
C TRP A 15 1.19 41.21 44.18
N SER A 16 0.67 40.11 44.74
CA SER A 16 -0.72 40.03 45.16
C SER A 16 -1.02 41.03 46.29
N TRP A 17 -0.10 41.23 47.25
CA TRP A 17 -0.30 42.13 48.39
C TRP A 17 -0.20 43.62 48.05
N THR A 18 0.65 44.03 47.09
CA THR A 18 0.72 45.44 46.64
C THR A 18 -0.46 45.83 45.75
N ILE A 19 -1.04 44.88 45.00
CA ILE A 19 -2.31 45.10 44.29
C ILE A 19 -3.50 45.06 45.27
N LEU A 20 -3.37 44.40 46.44
CA LEU A 20 -4.35 44.31 47.52
C LEU A 20 -4.54 45.58 48.36
N SER A 21 -3.54 46.44 48.49
CA SER A 21 -3.58 47.62 49.37
C SER A 21 -4.13 48.91 48.73
N SER A 22 -4.41 48.90 47.42
CA SER A 22 -5.04 50.05 46.77
C SER A 22 -6.54 50.11 47.11
N SER A 23 -7.04 51.32 47.43
CA SER A 23 -8.43 51.59 47.79
C SER A 23 -9.43 50.83 46.90
N GLY A 24 -10.55 50.38 47.48
CA GLY A 24 -11.54 49.53 46.80
C GLY A 24 -12.02 50.03 45.42
N GLN A 25 -11.85 51.32 45.12
CA GLN A 25 -12.08 51.90 43.79
C GLN A 25 -11.03 51.52 42.72
N LYS A 26 -9.73 51.44 43.03
CA LYS A 26 -8.68 51.12 42.04
C LYS A 26 -8.73 49.65 41.58
N ARG A 27 -9.06 48.74 42.49
CA ARG A 27 -9.25 47.30 42.20
C ARG A 27 -10.51 47.02 41.39
N ALA A 28 -11.59 47.75 41.66
CA ALA A 28 -12.80 47.69 40.86
C ALA A 28 -12.55 48.20 39.43
N GLY A 29 -11.73 49.24 39.26
CA GLY A 29 -11.32 49.74 37.93
C GLY A 29 -10.50 48.72 37.14
N LEU A 30 -9.48 48.10 37.76
CA LEU A 30 -8.61 47.12 37.09
C LEU A 30 -9.36 45.84 36.65
N LEU A 31 -10.25 45.32 37.51
CA LEU A 31 -11.09 44.15 37.19
C LEU A 31 -12.16 44.48 36.14
N ARG A 32 -12.67 45.72 36.12
CA ARG A 32 -13.70 46.15 35.16
C ARG A 32 -13.11 46.44 33.78
N HIS A 33 -11.89 46.99 33.72
CA HIS A 33 -11.15 47.18 32.46
C HIS A 33 -10.46 45.90 31.98
N GLY A 34 -10.03 45.02 32.89
CA GLY A 34 -9.49 43.69 32.55
C GLY A 34 -10.50 42.75 31.89
N ARG A 35 -11.78 42.80 32.31
CA ARG A 35 -12.87 42.08 31.62
C ARG A 35 -13.03 42.51 30.16
N LEU A 36 -12.90 43.81 29.88
CA LEU A 36 -12.95 44.35 28.52
C LEU A 36 -11.68 44.00 27.73
N ALA A 37 -10.51 44.10 28.36
CA ALA A 37 -9.22 43.84 27.73
C ALA A 37 -8.99 42.37 27.34
N ILE A 38 -9.57 41.41 28.06
CA ILE A 38 -9.44 39.97 27.78
C ILE A 38 -10.65 39.46 26.99
N GLY A 39 -11.86 39.91 27.36
CA GLY A 39 -13.07 39.38 26.76
C GLY A 39 -13.35 39.87 25.34
N LEU A 40 -13.03 41.14 25.01
CA LEU A 40 -13.29 41.66 23.65
C LEU A 40 -12.39 40.96 22.61
N PRO A 41 -11.08 40.76 22.86
CA PRO A 41 -10.26 39.92 21.98
C PRO A 41 -10.76 38.48 21.89
N ALA A 42 -11.23 37.87 22.98
CA ALA A 42 -11.75 36.50 22.96
C ALA A 42 -13.04 36.37 22.12
N ILE A 43 -13.98 37.33 22.24
CA ILE A 43 -15.18 37.39 21.38
C ILE A 43 -14.79 37.66 19.92
N TYR A 44 -13.82 38.55 19.70
CA TYR A 44 -13.33 38.87 18.35
C TYR A 44 -12.72 37.64 17.68
N LEU A 45 -11.81 36.93 18.35
CA LEU A 45 -11.18 35.72 17.82
C LEU A 45 -12.21 34.61 17.57
N TYR A 46 -13.18 34.43 18.48
CA TYR A 46 -14.25 33.44 18.31
C TYR A 46 -15.20 33.80 17.15
N GLY A 47 -15.52 35.09 16.95
CA GLY A 47 -16.32 35.55 15.82
C GLY A 47 -15.57 35.52 14.48
N LEU A 48 -14.28 35.91 14.49
CA LEU A 48 -13.39 35.81 13.33
C LEU A 48 -13.26 34.37 12.85
N SER A 49 -13.22 33.43 13.80
CA SER A 49 -13.18 31.99 13.49
C SER A 49 -14.43 31.51 12.72
N PHE A 50 -15.62 32.08 12.96
CA PHE A 50 -16.82 31.78 12.16
C PHE A 50 -16.70 32.32 10.72
N LEU A 51 -16.03 33.46 10.54
CA LEU A 51 -15.81 34.07 9.23
C LEU A 51 -14.75 33.30 8.43
N ILE A 52 -13.64 32.92 9.06
CA ILE A 52 -12.63 32.04 8.46
C ILE A 52 -13.26 30.71 8.04
N TRP A 53 -14.15 30.15 8.87
CA TRP A 53 -14.84 28.91 8.52
C TRP A 53 -15.78 29.06 7.31
N ALA A 54 -16.44 30.21 7.15
CA ALA A 54 -17.32 30.44 6.01
C ALA A 54 -16.57 30.45 4.65
N ASP A 55 -15.27 30.74 4.69
CA ASP A 55 -14.35 30.77 3.55
C ASP A 55 -13.71 29.40 3.31
N VAL A 56 -13.23 28.74 4.38
CA VAL A 56 -12.46 27.49 4.32
C VAL A 56 -13.33 26.23 4.22
N LYS A 57 -14.65 26.32 4.49
CA LYS A 57 -15.56 25.16 4.58
C LYS A 57 -15.57 24.26 3.34
N ASP A 58 -15.33 24.81 2.16
CA ASP A 58 -15.44 24.09 0.90
C ASP A 58 -14.14 23.30 0.61
N ASP A 59 -12.98 23.77 1.10
CA ASP A 59 -11.66 23.11 0.98
C ASP A 59 -11.30 22.21 2.19
N PHE A 60 -12.20 22.06 3.16
CA PHE A 60 -11.90 21.44 4.43
C PHE A 60 -11.99 19.91 4.42
N ASN A 61 -10.95 19.18 4.86
CA ASN A 61 -10.97 17.70 4.96
C ASN A 61 -10.83 17.17 6.40
N VAL A 62 -11.93 16.68 6.97
CA VAL A 62 -11.96 16.22 8.38
C VAL A 62 -11.03 15.03 8.69
N ILE A 63 -10.70 14.20 7.69
CA ILE A 63 -9.82 13.03 7.88
C ILE A 63 -8.35 13.48 7.95
N ILE A 64 -7.97 14.44 7.11
CA ILE A 64 -6.61 15.00 7.07
C ILE A 64 -6.32 15.85 8.31
N TYR A 65 -7.32 16.60 8.80
CA TYR A 65 -7.14 17.55 9.91
C TYR A 65 -7.62 17.06 11.28
N GLY A 66 -8.49 16.05 11.33
CA GLY A 66 -9.09 15.56 12.58
C GLY A 66 -8.27 14.50 13.33
N ALA A 67 -7.33 13.81 12.66
CA ALA A 67 -6.64 12.65 13.23
C ALA A 67 -5.24 12.93 13.80
N SER A 68 -4.54 13.99 13.37
CA SER A 68 -3.09 14.13 13.65
C SER A 68 -2.56 15.56 13.89
N ASN A 69 -3.35 16.61 13.68
CA ASN A 69 -2.88 17.99 13.83
C ASN A 69 -3.53 18.71 15.04
N PRO A 70 -2.79 19.60 15.74
CA PRO A 70 -3.37 20.43 16.79
C PRO A 70 -4.51 21.26 16.23
N VAL A 71 -5.56 21.45 17.03
CA VAL A 71 -6.76 22.18 16.59
C VAL A 71 -6.41 23.61 16.24
N LEU A 72 -6.59 23.96 14.96
CA LEU A 72 -6.46 25.33 14.52
C LEU A 72 -7.55 26.19 15.19
N PRO A 73 -7.25 27.38 15.72
CA PRO A 73 -8.20 28.19 16.50
C PRO A 73 -9.54 28.48 15.79
N PHE A 74 -9.57 28.47 14.45
CA PHE A 74 -10.78 28.69 13.68
C PHE A 74 -11.80 27.54 13.70
N PHE A 75 -11.45 26.38 14.28
CA PHE A 75 -12.38 25.27 14.53
C PHE A 75 -13.23 25.42 15.79
N LEU A 76 -12.85 26.32 16.71
CA LEU A 76 -13.53 26.48 18.00
C LEU A 76 -15.04 26.81 17.86
N PRO A 77 -15.47 27.66 16.91
CA PRO A 77 -16.88 27.91 16.63
C PRO A 77 -17.68 26.68 16.22
N ILE A 78 -17.05 25.79 15.47
CA ILE A 78 -17.66 24.56 15.00
C ILE A 78 -17.81 23.65 16.23
N ARG A 79 -16.72 23.46 17.00
CA ARG A 79 -16.67 22.56 18.17
C ARG A 79 -17.59 22.99 19.31
N TRP A 80 -17.67 24.28 19.58
CA TRP A 80 -18.33 24.82 20.78
C TRP A 80 -19.63 25.57 20.48
N GLY A 81 -19.87 25.95 19.22
CA GLY A 81 -21.12 26.52 18.75
C GLY A 81 -21.62 27.72 19.56
N VAL A 82 -22.94 27.78 19.73
CA VAL A 82 -23.60 28.84 20.53
C VAL A 82 -23.26 28.70 22.01
N ALA A 83 -22.95 27.50 22.51
CA ALA A 83 -22.54 27.28 23.90
C ALA A 83 -21.23 28.01 24.22
N GLY A 84 -20.22 27.93 23.33
CA GLY A 84 -18.97 28.68 23.46
C GLY A 84 -19.19 30.19 23.48
N ALA A 85 -20.07 30.71 22.60
CA ALA A 85 -20.43 32.12 22.60
C ALA A 85 -21.13 32.57 23.89
N LEU A 86 -22.04 31.75 24.43
CA LEU A 86 -22.73 32.01 25.70
C LEU A 86 -21.78 31.97 26.89
N VAL A 87 -20.81 31.05 26.90
CA VAL A 87 -19.74 31.01 27.92
C VAL A 87 -18.86 32.24 27.83
N LEU A 88 -18.43 32.66 26.63
CA LEU A 88 -17.66 33.89 26.46
C LEU A 88 -18.45 35.14 26.88
N ALA A 89 -19.76 35.20 26.58
CA ALA A 89 -20.64 36.26 27.03
C ALA A 89 -20.83 36.26 28.55
N SER A 90 -20.84 35.09 29.19
CA SER A 90 -20.98 34.96 30.64
C SER A 90 -19.84 35.59 31.42
N ILE A 91 -18.61 35.60 30.85
CA ILE A 91 -17.42 36.24 31.45
C ILE A 91 -17.67 37.74 31.71
N PHE A 92 -18.52 38.38 30.89
CA PHE A 92 -18.89 39.79 31.03
C PHE A 92 -20.06 40.03 31.99
N LEU A 93 -20.95 39.05 32.13
CA LEU A 93 -22.24 39.20 32.82
C LEU A 93 -22.20 38.73 34.27
N LEU A 94 -21.39 37.71 34.58
CA LEU A 94 -21.27 37.15 35.92
C LEU A 94 -20.72 38.18 36.92
N HIS A 95 -21.42 38.33 38.04
CA HIS A 95 -21.01 39.24 39.11
C HIS A 95 -19.83 38.65 39.88
N ARG A 96 -19.01 39.49 40.53
CA ARG A 96 -17.81 39.03 41.26
C ARG A 96 -18.11 37.92 42.29
N ARG A 97 -19.31 37.92 42.88
CA ARG A 97 -19.77 36.89 43.84
C ARG A 97 -20.09 35.53 43.21
N GLU A 98 -20.40 35.49 41.91
CA GLU A 98 -20.71 34.25 41.18
C GLU A 98 -19.45 33.58 40.65
N LEU A 99 -18.41 34.38 40.33
CA LEU A 99 -17.08 33.91 39.93
C LEU A 99 -16.30 33.21 41.05
N GLU A 100 -16.68 33.40 42.31
CA GLU A 100 -16.07 32.76 43.49
C GLU A 100 -16.80 31.46 43.91
N ARG A 101 -17.83 31.02 43.17
CA ARG A 101 -18.54 29.75 43.43
C ARG A 101 -17.64 28.55 43.11
N LYS A 102 -17.57 27.58 44.03
CA LYS A 102 -16.73 26.36 43.90
C LYS A 102 -17.15 25.53 42.69
N GLU A 103 -18.43 25.55 42.35
CA GLU A 103 -19.03 24.84 41.22
C GLU A 103 -18.50 25.40 39.89
N LEU A 104 -18.37 26.72 39.76
CA LEU A 104 -17.83 27.36 38.56
C LEU A 104 -16.34 27.03 38.39
N LEU A 105 -15.57 27.08 39.49
CA LEU A 105 -14.15 26.72 39.48
C LEU A 105 -13.96 25.26 39.04
N PHE A 106 -14.80 24.34 39.53
CA PHE A 106 -14.80 22.94 39.13
C PHE A 106 -15.11 22.77 37.64
N LEU A 107 -16.17 23.40 37.13
CA LEU A 107 -16.56 23.31 35.72
C LEU A 107 -15.50 23.89 34.78
N VAL A 108 -14.88 25.02 35.15
CA VAL A 108 -13.77 25.62 34.38
C VAL A 108 -12.53 24.72 34.42
N SER A 109 -12.20 24.15 35.58
CA SER A 109 -11.06 23.22 35.70
C SER A 109 -11.28 21.94 34.91
N TRP A 110 -12.51 21.40 34.94
CA TRP A 110 -12.90 20.25 34.14
C TRP A 110 -12.81 20.56 32.63
N PHE A 111 -13.34 21.70 32.20
CA PHE A 111 -13.24 22.15 30.81
C PHE A 111 -11.78 22.24 30.34
N ILE A 112 -10.90 22.89 31.13
CA ILE A 112 -9.48 23.05 30.78
C ILE A 112 -8.77 21.69 30.78
N ALA A 113 -9.01 20.83 31.77
CA ALA A 113 -8.38 19.51 31.83
C ALA A 113 -8.81 18.61 30.66
N ALA A 114 -10.11 18.59 30.34
CA ALA A 114 -10.63 17.81 29.22
C ALA A 114 -10.14 18.35 27.86
N LEU A 115 -9.99 19.67 27.72
CA LEU A 115 -9.41 20.30 26.53
C LEU A 115 -7.91 19.97 26.38
N LEU A 116 -7.13 20.06 27.45
CA LEU A 116 -5.71 19.70 27.40
C LEU A 116 -5.50 18.20 27.10
N LEU A 117 -6.37 17.34 27.63
CA LEU A 117 -6.35 15.91 27.32
C LEU A 117 -6.79 15.64 25.88
N SER A 118 -7.77 16.39 25.35
CA SER A 118 -8.21 16.23 23.96
C SER A 118 -7.13 16.63 22.94
N GLU A 119 -6.28 17.60 23.29
CA GLU A 119 -5.19 18.09 22.44
C GLU A 119 -3.85 17.32 22.63
N SER A 120 -3.79 16.38 23.58
CA SER A 120 -2.58 15.59 23.79
C SER A 120 -2.40 14.53 22.67
N GLN A 121 -1.37 14.72 21.84
CA GLN A 121 -1.09 13.83 20.69
C GLN A 121 -0.79 12.37 21.07
N ALA A 122 -0.44 12.11 22.33
CA ALA A 122 -0.23 10.75 22.84
C ALA A 122 -1.49 9.88 22.77
N VAL A 123 -2.67 10.49 22.55
CA VAL A 123 -3.95 9.79 22.64
C VAL A 123 -4.94 10.21 21.54
N ALA A 124 -4.50 10.35 20.29
CA ALA A 124 -5.32 10.82 19.15
C ALA A 124 -6.72 10.16 19.04
N PHE A 125 -6.83 8.86 19.27
CA PHE A 125 -8.12 8.15 19.23
C PHE A 125 -9.04 8.45 20.44
N TYR A 126 -8.46 8.77 21.61
CA TYR A 126 -9.23 9.20 22.78
C TYR A 126 -9.45 10.71 22.82
N GLY A 127 -8.70 11.51 22.05
CA GLY A 127 -8.87 12.96 21.98
C GLY A 127 -10.30 13.36 21.60
N MET A 128 -10.90 12.61 20.66
CA MET A 128 -12.32 12.75 20.29
C MET A 128 -13.28 12.42 21.44
N ARG A 129 -12.97 11.38 22.24
CA ARG A 129 -13.78 11.00 23.42
C ARG A 129 -13.64 12.00 24.56
N MET A 130 -12.43 12.55 24.77
CA MET A 130 -12.14 13.58 25.77
C MET A 130 -12.78 14.93 25.40
N GLY A 131 -12.91 15.22 24.10
CA GLY A 131 -13.67 16.39 23.61
C GLY A 131 -15.13 16.40 24.05
N ALA A 132 -15.77 15.23 24.19
CA ALA A 132 -17.13 15.13 24.72
C ALA A 132 -17.22 15.60 26.18
N PHE A 133 -16.23 15.28 27.00
CA PHE A 133 -16.16 15.72 28.39
C PHE A 133 -15.91 17.23 28.51
N ALA A 134 -15.08 17.82 27.63
CA ALA A 134 -14.91 19.26 27.55
C ALA A 134 -16.23 19.95 27.17
N TYR A 135 -16.98 19.38 26.23
CA TYR A 135 -18.28 19.89 25.82
C TYR A 135 -19.34 19.83 26.93
N MET A 136 -19.39 18.75 27.71
CA MET A 136 -20.29 18.64 28.87
C MET A 136 -20.04 19.77 29.87
N ALA A 137 -18.78 20.04 30.21
CA ALA A 137 -18.41 21.15 31.07
C ALA A 137 -18.81 22.52 30.47
N LEU A 138 -18.59 22.69 29.16
CA LEU A 138 -18.95 23.91 28.43
C LEU A 138 -20.46 24.17 28.41
N ALA A 139 -21.29 23.15 28.20
CA ALA A 139 -22.75 23.27 28.19
C ALA A 139 -23.28 23.68 29.58
N MET A 140 -22.70 23.12 30.66
CA MET A 140 -23.03 23.51 32.03
C MET A 140 -22.63 24.97 32.32
N LEU A 141 -21.46 25.41 31.84
CA LEU A 141 -21.02 26.80 31.92
C LEU A 141 -21.93 27.75 31.13
N ALA A 142 -22.40 27.34 29.95
CA ALA A 142 -23.33 28.13 29.13
C ALA A 142 -24.67 28.34 29.83
N GLY A 143 -25.19 27.30 30.51
CA GLY A 143 -26.40 27.38 31.32
C GLY A 143 -26.28 28.39 32.47
N LEU A 144 -25.13 28.41 33.17
CA LEU A 144 -24.84 29.42 34.20
C LEU A 144 -24.76 30.84 33.61
N GLY A 145 -24.17 30.97 32.42
CA GLY A 145 -24.10 32.24 31.70
C GLY A 145 -25.46 32.80 31.28
N LEU A 146 -26.33 31.94 30.78
CA LEU A 146 -27.69 32.29 30.40
C LEU A 146 -28.53 32.72 31.61
N ASP A 147 -28.37 32.03 32.74
CA ASP A 147 -29.05 32.39 33.99
C ASP A 147 -28.66 33.79 34.46
N ALA A 148 -27.36 34.09 34.46
CA ALA A 148 -26.85 35.42 34.83
C ALA A 148 -27.31 36.53 33.86
N LEU A 149 -27.37 36.24 32.55
CA LEU A 149 -27.86 37.17 31.54
C LEU A 149 -29.34 37.53 31.76
N LEU A 150 -30.18 36.53 32.00
CA LEU A 150 -31.61 36.71 32.22
C LEU A 150 -31.89 37.39 33.56
N ALA A 151 -31.17 37.04 34.61
CA ALA A 151 -31.27 37.70 35.91
C ALA A 151 -30.95 39.22 35.82
N GLU A 152 -29.94 39.60 35.04
CA GLU A 152 -29.60 41.02 34.83
C GLU A 152 -30.63 41.75 33.97
N LEU A 153 -31.28 41.07 33.01
CA LEU A 153 -32.39 41.64 32.22
C LEU A 153 -33.63 41.89 33.08
N VAL A 154 -34.01 40.92 33.92
CA VAL A 154 -35.11 41.05 34.88
C VAL A 154 -34.83 42.19 35.87
N ARG A 155 -33.60 42.27 36.40
CA ARG A 155 -33.17 43.32 37.33
C ARG A 155 -33.26 44.72 36.71
N ARG A 156 -33.08 44.87 35.40
CA ARG A 156 -33.19 46.14 34.66
C ARG A 156 -34.63 46.50 34.28
N GLY A 157 -35.53 45.52 34.18
CA GLY A 157 -36.95 45.70 33.87
C GLY A 157 -37.81 46.18 35.06
N GLY A 158 -37.21 46.29 36.25
CA GLY A 158 -37.87 46.68 37.50
C GLY A 158 -38.19 45.46 38.36
N ALA A 159 -37.58 45.39 39.55
CA ALA A 159 -37.82 44.32 40.51
C ALA A 159 -39.28 44.36 41.03
N GLY A 160 -39.96 43.21 41.05
CA GLY A 160 -41.31 43.06 41.63
C GLY A 160 -42.46 42.77 40.65
N ARG A 161 -42.17 42.45 39.37
CA ARG A 161 -43.20 42.00 38.41
C ARG A 161 -43.12 40.47 38.22
N PRO A 162 -43.97 39.67 38.88
CA PRO A 162 -43.93 38.21 38.79
C PRO A 162 -44.15 37.69 37.36
N ASP A 163 -44.92 38.41 36.54
CA ASP A 163 -45.09 38.09 35.11
C ASP A 163 -43.79 38.16 34.30
N LEU A 164 -42.87 39.05 34.67
CA LEU A 164 -41.61 39.28 33.97
C LEU A 164 -40.58 38.20 34.35
N GLU A 165 -40.57 37.78 35.62
CA GLU A 165 -39.81 36.62 36.10
C GLU A 165 -40.34 35.31 35.49
N MET A 166 -41.66 35.14 35.42
CA MET A 166 -42.26 33.95 34.80
C MET A 166 -41.96 33.89 33.30
N ARG A 167 -42.02 35.01 32.58
CA ARG A 167 -41.60 35.09 31.16
C ARG A 167 -40.12 34.85 30.97
N ALA A 168 -39.25 35.36 31.85
CA ALA A 168 -37.82 35.12 31.80
C ALA A 168 -37.47 33.65 32.10
N ASN A 169 -38.14 33.01 33.06
CA ASN A 169 -37.99 31.59 33.36
C ASN A 169 -38.55 30.70 32.24
N SER A 170 -39.68 31.08 31.65
CA SER A 170 -40.22 30.40 30.47
C SER A 170 -39.26 30.51 29.27
N LEU A 171 -38.64 31.68 29.05
CA LEU A 171 -37.60 31.87 28.04
C LEU A 171 -36.34 31.05 28.37
N LYS A 172 -35.92 31.01 29.64
CA LYS A 172 -34.79 30.19 30.11
C LYS A 172 -35.03 28.71 29.81
N CYS A 173 -36.19 28.19 30.20
CA CYS A 173 -36.61 26.82 29.91
C CYS A 173 -36.74 26.61 28.41
N THR A 174 -37.31 27.53 27.63
CA THR A 174 -37.44 27.40 26.18
C THR A 174 -36.10 27.39 25.47
N VAL A 175 -35.14 28.22 25.88
CA VAL A 175 -33.78 28.26 25.31
C VAL A 175 -32.97 27.03 25.72
N LEU A 176 -33.02 26.61 26.99
CA LEU A 176 -32.39 25.37 27.45
C LEU A 176 -33.01 24.13 26.78
N THR A 177 -34.34 24.08 26.71
CA THR A 177 -35.09 23.03 26.02
C THR A 177 -34.86 23.07 24.52
N ALA A 178 -34.65 24.23 23.89
CA ALA A 178 -34.23 24.32 22.49
C ALA A 178 -32.79 23.79 22.32
N ILE A 179 -31.86 24.17 23.20
CA ILE A 179 -30.48 23.66 23.21
C ILE A 179 -30.46 22.13 23.39
N ILE A 180 -31.37 21.58 24.23
CA ILE A 180 -31.50 20.16 24.56
C ILE A 180 -32.31 19.35 23.50
N LEU A 181 -33.53 19.78 23.13
CA LEU A 181 -34.46 19.08 22.22
C LEU A 181 -34.18 19.33 20.73
N LEU A 182 -33.85 20.56 20.30
CA LEU A 182 -33.49 20.81 18.90
C LEU A 182 -32.09 20.29 18.57
N GLY A 183 -31.35 19.83 19.57
CA GLY A 183 -29.96 19.47 19.40
C GLY A 183 -29.16 20.66 18.86
N ALA A 184 -28.93 21.67 19.69
CA ALA A 184 -27.65 22.37 19.55
C ALA A 184 -26.47 21.43 19.90
N MET A 185 -26.77 20.22 20.39
CA MET A 185 -26.06 19.03 19.91
C MET A 185 -26.29 18.85 18.40
N THR A 186 -25.35 19.41 17.64
CA THR A 186 -24.91 18.95 16.31
C THR A 186 -25.46 19.69 15.09
N PRO A 187 -24.89 20.87 14.78
CA PRO A 187 -24.35 21.11 13.46
C PRO A 187 -22.98 20.42 13.32
N ILE A 188 -22.24 20.06 14.37
CA ILE A 188 -21.10 19.15 14.17
C ILE A 188 -21.58 17.76 13.81
N PHE A 189 -21.99 16.83 14.66
CA PHE A 189 -22.30 15.49 14.11
C PHE A 189 -23.39 15.45 13.03
N LYS A 190 -24.30 16.42 12.86
CA LYS A 190 -25.25 16.47 11.74
C LYS A 190 -24.73 17.23 10.52
N THR A 191 -23.93 18.28 10.64
CA THR A 191 -23.24 18.96 9.52
C THR A 191 -21.88 18.36 9.24
N GLU A 192 -21.31 17.55 10.11
CA GLU A 192 -20.16 16.64 9.99
C GLU A 192 -20.66 15.31 9.45
N PHE A 193 -21.83 14.78 9.84
CA PHE A 193 -22.47 13.69 9.09
C PHE A 193 -22.96 14.17 7.73
N LYS A 194 -23.56 15.37 7.62
CA LYS A 194 -23.93 15.96 6.32
C LYS A 194 -22.73 16.44 5.51
N MET A 195 -21.64 16.91 6.12
CA MET A 195 -20.39 17.25 5.42
C MET A 195 -19.59 15.99 5.11
N LEU A 196 -19.55 14.96 5.95
CA LEU A 196 -19.03 13.64 5.57
C LEU A 196 -19.86 13.11 4.38
N LYS A 197 -21.18 13.33 4.39
CA LYS A 197 -22.11 12.99 3.29
C LYS A 197 -22.01 13.94 2.08
N GLN A 198 -21.59 15.20 2.21
CA GLN A 198 -21.52 16.22 1.13
C GLN A 198 -20.10 16.47 0.63
N MET A 199 -19.08 16.57 1.48
CA MET A 199 -17.64 16.57 1.11
C MET A 199 -17.19 15.21 0.61
N GLY A 200 -17.95 14.17 0.90
CA GLY A 200 -17.93 12.96 0.12
C GLY A 200 -18.35 13.11 -1.33
N LYS A 201 -19.28 14.00 -1.65
CA LYS A 201 -19.75 14.11 -3.04
C LYS A 201 -18.66 14.55 -4.01
N GLU A 202 -17.55 15.13 -3.54
CA GLU A 202 -16.47 15.55 -4.45
C GLU A 202 -15.24 14.62 -4.42
N VAL A 203 -15.12 13.67 -3.47
CA VAL A 203 -14.02 12.69 -3.51
C VAL A 203 -14.40 11.26 -3.05
N TRP A 204 -15.44 11.02 -2.22
CA TRP A 204 -15.70 9.70 -1.60
C TRP A 204 -17.17 9.32 -1.19
N TRP A 205 -18.26 9.88 -1.71
CA TRP A 205 -19.65 9.51 -1.33
C TRP A 205 -20.68 9.91 -2.41
N GLU A 206 -20.43 9.58 -3.68
CA GLU A 206 -21.24 10.07 -4.82
C GLU A 206 -22.61 9.38 -5.04
N SER A 207 -23.09 8.49 -4.17
CA SER A 207 -24.36 7.78 -4.45
C SER A 207 -25.09 7.37 -3.19
N GLU A 208 -26.42 7.50 -3.25
CA GLU A 208 -27.34 6.75 -2.41
C GLU A 208 -27.02 5.24 -2.54
N VAL A 209 -27.26 4.46 -1.49
CA VAL A 209 -27.10 3.00 -1.59
C VAL A 209 -28.17 2.51 -2.56
N SER A 210 -27.80 1.84 -3.65
CA SER A 210 -28.78 1.36 -4.63
C SER A 210 -29.63 0.23 -4.04
N GLU A 211 -30.82 0.01 -4.58
CA GLU A 211 -31.66 -1.15 -4.21
C GLU A 211 -30.91 -2.47 -4.44
N ASP A 212 -30.11 -2.55 -5.50
CA ASP A 212 -29.18 -3.65 -5.78
C ASP A 212 -28.16 -3.88 -4.66
N GLU A 213 -27.53 -2.80 -4.16
CA GLU A 213 -26.60 -2.86 -3.03
C GLU A 213 -27.32 -3.30 -1.76
N ILE A 214 -28.55 -2.83 -1.51
CA ILE A 214 -29.36 -3.25 -0.36
C ILE A 214 -29.67 -4.75 -0.46
N ALA A 215 -30.07 -5.24 -1.63
CA ALA A 215 -30.35 -6.65 -1.86
C ALA A 215 -29.11 -7.51 -1.62
N ALA A 216 -27.95 -7.13 -2.16
CA ALA A 216 -26.68 -7.82 -1.96
C ALA A 216 -26.24 -7.83 -0.49
N LEU A 217 -26.38 -6.71 0.22
CA LEU A 217 -26.10 -6.61 1.66
C LEU A 217 -27.07 -7.46 2.49
N SER A 218 -28.33 -7.55 2.08
CA SER A 218 -29.33 -8.38 2.76
C SER A 218 -29.01 -9.88 2.64
N PHE A 219 -28.52 -10.32 1.48
CA PHE A 219 -28.03 -11.69 1.27
C PHE A 219 -26.87 -12.01 2.23
N LEU A 220 -25.83 -11.17 2.26
CA LEU A 220 -24.69 -11.39 3.16
C LEU A 220 -25.11 -11.41 4.64
N ARG A 221 -26.13 -10.63 5.01
CA ARG A 221 -26.68 -10.62 6.37
C ARG A 221 -27.46 -11.90 6.70
N ALA A 222 -28.15 -12.50 5.73
CA ALA A 222 -28.92 -13.72 5.93
C ALA A 222 -28.04 -14.97 6.06
N GLU A 223 -26.94 -15.03 5.32
CA GLU A 223 -25.94 -16.11 5.37
C GLU A 223 -25.00 -16.02 6.61
N PHE A 224 -25.20 -15.00 7.46
CA PHE A 224 -24.47 -14.79 8.70
C PHE A 224 -25.08 -15.65 9.81
N PRO A 225 -24.41 -16.74 10.28
CA PRO A 225 -23.10 -16.69 10.93
C PRO A 225 -22.07 -17.74 10.42
N ALA A 226 -22.21 -18.22 9.17
CA ALA A 226 -21.37 -19.30 8.62
C ALA A 226 -20.12 -18.82 7.84
N SER A 227 -19.96 -17.52 7.60
CA SER A 227 -19.03 -17.01 6.57
C SER A 227 -18.56 -15.59 6.89
N TYR A 228 -17.29 -15.46 7.29
CA TYR A 228 -16.70 -14.17 7.62
C TYR A 228 -16.18 -13.47 6.35
N ALA A 229 -16.22 -12.13 6.40
CA ALA A 229 -15.69 -11.13 5.47
C ALA A 229 -16.04 -11.17 3.98
N ALA A 230 -16.42 -9.98 3.52
CA ALA A 230 -16.32 -9.53 2.16
C ALA A 230 -15.09 -8.63 2.03
N ALA A 231 -14.18 -8.95 1.10
CA ALA A 231 -13.13 -8.01 0.72
C ALA A 231 -13.69 -7.03 -0.31
N ALA A 232 -13.55 -5.73 -0.04
CA ALA A 232 -13.84 -4.66 -0.99
C ALA A 232 -12.72 -3.63 -0.90
N ASP A 233 -12.16 -3.22 -2.04
CA ASP A 233 -10.99 -2.32 -2.11
C ASP A 233 -11.29 -0.94 -1.47
N ARG A 234 -12.52 -0.42 -1.63
CA ARG A 234 -12.85 0.89 -1.08
C ARG A 234 -13.25 0.81 0.40
N TYR A 235 -12.64 1.70 1.19
CA TYR A 235 -13.05 2.04 2.55
C TYR A 235 -14.57 2.30 2.66
N GLN A 236 -15.24 2.75 1.59
CA GLN A 236 -16.70 2.96 1.52
C GLN A 236 -17.53 1.68 1.53
N SER A 237 -17.23 0.70 0.67
CA SER A 237 -17.95 -0.58 0.65
C SER A 237 -17.77 -1.28 1.99
N LEU A 238 -16.55 -1.25 2.53
CA LEU A 238 -16.25 -1.72 3.90
C LEU A 238 -17.01 -0.95 4.99
N ILE A 239 -17.12 0.38 4.90
CA ILE A 239 -17.90 1.19 5.86
C ILE A 239 -19.40 0.90 5.73
N ARG A 240 -19.94 0.74 4.51
CA ARG A 240 -21.36 0.44 4.27
C ARG A 240 -21.73 -0.91 4.87
N LEU A 241 -20.87 -1.92 4.72
CA LEU A 241 -20.96 -3.21 5.42
C LEU A 241 -21.01 -3.01 6.95
N LYS A 242 -20.10 -2.20 7.52
CA LYS A 242 -20.10 -1.87 8.96
C LYS A 242 -21.38 -1.14 9.41
N MET A 243 -21.93 -0.26 8.57
CA MET A 243 -23.12 0.55 8.89
C MET A 243 -24.42 -0.29 8.96
N VAL A 244 -24.52 -1.39 8.23
CA VAL A 244 -25.70 -2.30 8.28
C VAL A 244 -25.63 -3.32 9.42
N GLY A 245 -24.75 -3.10 10.40
CA GLY A 245 -24.60 -3.94 11.60
C GLY A 245 -23.63 -5.11 11.43
N MET A 246 -22.90 -5.17 10.31
CA MET A 246 -21.92 -6.23 10.03
C MET A 246 -20.51 -5.76 10.46
N ILE A 247 -20.36 -5.50 11.75
CA ILE A 247 -19.18 -4.86 12.36
C ILE A 247 -17.91 -5.75 12.23
N ASP A 248 -18.09 -7.07 12.14
CA ASP A 248 -17.02 -8.08 12.08
C ASP A 248 -16.61 -8.53 10.67
N LEU A 249 -17.14 -7.91 9.60
CA LEU A 249 -16.78 -8.26 8.21
C LEU A 249 -15.37 -7.82 7.80
N GLY A 250 -14.62 -7.13 8.65
CA GLY A 250 -13.19 -6.90 8.44
C GLY A 250 -12.35 -8.10 8.86
N ALA A 251 -12.56 -9.30 8.28
CA ALA A 251 -11.72 -10.46 8.61
C ALA A 251 -10.26 -10.26 8.16
N LEU A 252 -10.02 -9.27 7.30
CA LEU A 252 -8.69 -8.81 6.95
C LEU A 252 -8.40 -7.47 7.66
N PRO A 253 -7.23 -7.31 8.31
CA PRO A 253 -6.75 -5.99 8.67
C PRO A 253 -6.53 -5.15 7.39
N PRO A 254 -6.41 -3.81 7.48
CA PRO A 254 -6.18 -2.96 6.30
C PRO A 254 -5.01 -3.41 5.41
N LEU A 255 -3.96 -3.97 6.01
CA LEU A 255 -2.85 -4.60 5.30
C LEU A 255 -3.33 -5.82 4.48
N GLY A 256 -4.09 -6.72 5.09
CA GLY A 256 -4.56 -7.94 4.44
C GLY A 256 -5.44 -7.70 3.22
N THR A 257 -6.26 -6.64 3.24
CA THR A 257 -7.02 -6.23 2.05
C THR A 257 -6.10 -5.77 0.92
N ASP A 258 -5.06 -4.98 1.21
CA ASP A 258 -4.08 -4.56 0.19
C ASP A 258 -3.30 -5.76 -0.34
N LEU A 259 -2.82 -6.67 0.52
CA LEU A 259 -2.11 -7.89 0.10
C LEU A 259 -2.98 -8.79 -0.78
N LEU A 260 -4.27 -8.98 -0.44
CA LEU A 260 -5.20 -9.82 -1.21
C LEU A 260 -5.37 -9.30 -2.64
N PHE A 261 -5.71 -8.01 -2.80
CA PHE A 261 -5.99 -7.42 -4.11
C PHE A 261 -4.72 -7.06 -4.88
N ARG A 262 -3.57 -6.94 -4.22
CA ARG A 262 -2.27 -6.75 -4.86
C ARG A 262 -1.67 -8.06 -5.35
N ALA A 263 -2.07 -9.20 -4.77
CA ALA A 263 -1.49 -10.50 -5.09
C ALA A 263 -1.47 -10.75 -6.61
N ARG A 264 -0.31 -11.19 -7.10
CA ARG A 264 -0.09 -11.59 -8.50
C ARG A 264 0.08 -13.09 -8.65
N GLY A 265 0.50 -13.79 -7.60
CA GLY A 265 0.58 -15.26 -7.55
C GLY A 265 -0.59 -15.87 -6.77
N ILE A 266 -0.95 -17.10 -7.11
CA ILE A 266 -2.04 -17.82 -6.43
C ILE A 266 -1.69 -18.17 -4.98
N GLU A 267 -0.42 -18.45 -4.67
CA GLU A 267 0.06 -18.70 -3.32
C GLU A 267 -0.11 -17.48 -2.43
N GLY A 268 0.18 -16.28 -2.94
CA GLY A 268 0.03 -15.03 -2.18
C GLY A 268 -1.43 -14.83 -1.79
N PHE A 269 -2.32 -15.02 -2.76
CA PHE A 269 -3.76 -15.00 -2.55
C PHE A 269 -4.21 -16.05 -1.52
N LEU A 270 -3.79 -17.32 -1.67
CA LEU A 270 -4.14 -18.41 -0.75
C LEU A 270 -3.55 -18.23 0.66
N LYS A 271 -2.35 -17.66 0.78
CA LYS A 271 -1.70 -17.37 2.06
C LYS A 271 -2.48 -16.30 2.83
N VAL A 272 -2.94 -15.27 2.14
CA VAL A 272 -3.81 -14.23 2.74
C VAL A 272 -5.16 -14.83 3.14
N LEU A 273 -5.77 -15.65 2.28
CA LEU A 273 -7.05 -16.29 2.57
C LEU A 273 -7.01 -17.25 3.76
N SER A 274 -6.01 -18.14 3.81
CA SER A 274 -5.84 -19.13 4.89
C SER A 274 -5.58 -18.50 6.26
N ASN A 275 -4.98 -17.31 6.28
CA ASN A 275 -4.80 -16.50 7.51
C ASN A 275 -5.97 -15.53 7.77
N SER A 276 -7.05 -15.69 7.02
CA SER A 276 -8.29 -14.95 7.15
C SER A 276 -9.46 -15.93 7.26
N ARG A 277 -10.68 -15.39 7.33
CA ARG A 277 -11.90 -16.20 7.26
C ARG A 277 -12.79 -15.79 6.08
N VAL A 278 -12.20 -15.20 5.04
CA VAL A 278 -12.90 -14.67 3.86
C VAL A 278 -13.51 -15.81 3.05
N ARG A 279 -14.83 -15.78 2.84
CA ARG A 279 -15.55 -16.69 1.94
C ARG A 279 -16.20 -16.00 0.74
N TYR A 280 -16.49 -14.70 0.84
CA TYR A 280 -17.12 -13.95 -0.24
C TYR A 280 -16.27 -12.75 -0.64
N LEU A 281 -16.27 -12.39 -1.92
CA LEU A 281 -15.74 -11.12 -2.41
C LEU A 281 -16.91 -10.24 -2.86
N PHE A 282 -17.05 -9.07 -2.25
CA PHE A 282 -18.09 -8.10 -2.61
C PHE A 282 -17.49 -7.09 -3.56
N VAL A 283 -18.00 -7.05 -4.79
CA VAL A 283 -17.50 -6.15 -5.83
C VAL A 283 -18.68 -5.39 -6.43
N SER A 284 -18.77 -4.10 -6.10
CA SER A 284 -19.65 -3.16 -6.82
C SER A 284 -19.00 -2.68 -8.12
N ASP A 285 -19.77 -2.07 -9.03
CA ASP A 285 -19.21 -1.41 -10.23
C ASP A 285 -18.10 -0.39 -9.92
N ARG A 286 -18.21 0.26 -8.75
CA ARG A 286 -17.22 1.21 -8.25
C ARG A 286 -15.94 0.52 -7.82
N ASP A 287 -16.07 -0.60 -7.14
CA ASP A 287 -14.93 -1.43 -6.75
C ASP A 287 -14.26 -1.96 -8.02
N ARG A 288 -15.02 -2.41 -9.02
CA ARG A 288 -14.49 -2.83 -10.32
C ARG A 288 -13.69 -1.72 -11.02
N ALA A 289 -14.22 -0.50 -11.09
CA ALA A 289 -13.49 0.64 -11.68
C ALA A 289 -12.19 0.99 -10.91
N CYS A 290 -12.16 0.76 -9.59
CA CYS A 290 -10.97 1.00 -8.77
C CYS A 290 -9.93 -0.10 -8.94
N LEU A 291 -10.37 -1.37 -8.89
CA LEU A 291 -9.56 -2.55 -9.17
C LEU A 291 -8.87 -2.40 -10.54
N SER A 292 -9.61 -2.00 -11.58
CA SER A 292 -9.07 -1.76 -12.92
C SER A 292 -8.07 -0.61 -13.01
N ARG A 293 -8.02 0.32 -12.04
CA ARG A 293 -7.05 1.45 -12.05
C ARG A 293 -5.84 1.20 -11.16
N ARG A 294 -6.02 0.51 -10.04
CA ARG A 294 -5.00 0.36 -8.98
C ARG A 294 -4.37 -1.03 -8.97
N PHE A 295 -5.14 -2.04 -9.36
CA PHE A 295 -4.77 -3.45 -9.30
C PHE A 295 -5.06 -4.13 -10.65
N GLU A 296 -4.89 -3.38 -11.75
CA GLU A 296 -5.18 -3.81 -13.13
C GLU A 296 -4.49 -5.15 -13.47
N ASP A 297 -3.30 -5.33 -12.94
CA ASP A 297 -2.46 -6.50 -13.16
C ASP A 297 -2.43 -7.45 -11.95
N SER A 298 -3.49 -7.48 -11.13
CA SER A 298 -3.61 -8.43 -10.03
C SER A 298 -4.23 -9.74 -10.48
N LEU A 299 -3.93 -10.82 -9.75
CA LEU A 299 -4.57 -12.13 -9.93
C LEU A 299 -6.10 -12.01 -9.77
N VAL A 300 -6.56 -11.21 -8.81
CA VAL A 300 -7.99 -11.03 -8.57
C VAL A 300 -8.67 -10.43 -9.81
N THR A 301 -8.14 -9.31 -10.30
CA THR A 301 -8.75 -8.54 -11.39
C THR A 301 -8.61 -9.23 -12.75
N ARG A 302 -7.44 -9.79 -13.07
CA ARG A 302 -7.18 -10.42 -14.38
C ARG A 302 -7.72 -11.84 -14.50
N PHE A 303 -7.85 -12.56 -13.38
CA PHE A 303 -8.14 -13.98 -13.39
C PHE A 303 -9.34 -14.34 -12.51
N LEU A 304 -9.27 -14.16 -11.19
CA LEU A 304 -10.24 -14.79 -10.27
C LEU A 304 -11.69 -14.31 -10.45
N LEU A 305 -11.94 -13.03 -10.75
CA LEU A 305 -13.32 -12.53 -10.92
C LEU A 305 -14.07 -13.20 -12.09
N ASP A 306 -13.35 -13.78 -13.05
CA ASP A 306 -13.94 -14.53 -14.16
C ASP A 306 -14.07 -16.04 -13.87
N HIS A 307 -13.38 -16.55 -12.86
CA HIS A 307 -13.33 -17.98 -12.51
C HIS A 307 -14.12 -18.33 -11.25
N LEU A 308 -14.33 -17.39 -10.33
CA LEU A 308 -15.10 -17.62 -9.11
C LEU A 308 -16.60 -17.68 -9.38
N SER A 309 -17.30 -18.57 -8.67
CA SER A 309 -18.75 -18.69 -8.73
C SER A 309 -19.43 -17.41 -8.22
N LEU A 310 -20.59 -17.08 -8.78
CA LEU A 310 -21.39 -15.93 -8.37
C LEU A 310 -22.46 -16.39 -7.39
N ALA A 311 -22.37 -15.91 -6.14
CA ALA A 311 -23.42 -16.10 -5.14
C ALA A 311 -24.61 -15.15 -5.40
N VAL A 312 -24.32 -13.91 -5.78
CA VAL A 312 -25.32 -12.90 -6.14
C VAL A 312 -24.81 -12.09 -7.32
N ARG A 313 -25.69 -11.80 -8.28
CA ARG A 313 -25.45 -10.85 -9.36
C ARG A 313 -26.68 -9.95 -9.51
N THR A 314 -26.47 -8.66 -9.31
CA THR A 314 -27.43 -7.60 -9.65
C THR A 314 -26.88 -6.79 -10.83
N ASP A 315 -27.55 -5.70 -11.21
CA ASP A 315 -27.09 -4.85 -12.30
C ASP A 315 -25.82 -4.07 -11.92
N THR A 316 -25.62 -3.79 -10.62
CA THR A 316 -24.51 -2.94 -10.12
C THR A 316 -23.57 -3.61 -9.11
N VAL A 317 -23.89 -4.83 -8.64
CA VAL A 317 -23.11 -5.55 -7.62
C VAL A 317 -22.97 -7.02 -7.98
N SER A 318 -21.78 -7.56 -7.78
CA SER A 318 -21.50 -9.00 -7.85
C SER A 318 -20.87 -9.47 -6.54
N ILE A 319 -21.40 -10.57 -6.00
CA ILE A 319 -20.81 -11.29 -4.87
C ILE A 319 -20.25 -12.60 -5.40
N TYR A 320 -18.94 -12.74 -5.28
CA TYR A 320 -18.23 -13.95 -5.68
C TYR A 320 -18.02 -14.84 -4.46
N GLU A 321 -18.21 -16.15 -4.61
CA GLU A 321 -17.88 -17.13 -3.59
C GLU A 321 -16.47 -17.67 -3.83
N VAL A 322 -15.65 -17.62 -2.79
CA VAL A 322 -14.32 -18.21 -2.76
C VAL A 322 -14.49 -19.65 -2.28
N PRO A 323 -14.15 -20.66 -3.10
CA PRO A 323 -14.22 -22.05 -2.67
C PRO A 323 -13.20 -22.31 -1.57
N ASP A 324 -13.45 -23.35 -0.76
CA ASP A 324 -12.46 -23.81 0.20
C ASP A 324 -11.21 -24.26 -0.57
N MET A 325 -10.08 -23.62 -0.29
CA MET A 325 -8.80 -23.88 -0.93
C MET A 325 -7.70 -23.91 0.12
N THR A 326 -6.83 -24.91 0.02
CA THR A 326 -5.69 -25.07 0.93
C THR A 326 -4.49 -24.26 0.41
N PRO A 327 -3.75 -23.55 1.29
CA PRO A 327 -2.51 -22.90 0.88
C PRO A 327 -1.38 -23.94 0.73
N PRO A 328 -0.31 -23.62 -0.01
CA PRO A 328 0.90 -24.43 0.00
C PRO A 328 1.53 -24.46 1.40
N ALA A 329 2.17 -25.59 1.73
CA ALA A 329 2.87 -25.79 2.99
C ALA A 329 4.29 -26.30 2.77
N GLU A 330 5.22 -25.79 3.56
CA GLU A 330 6.62 -26.22 3.49
C GLU A 330 6.77 -27.69 3.88
N GLY A 331 7.58 -28.45 3.13
CA GLY A 331 7.81 -29.88 3.38
C GLY A 331 6.62 -30.78 3.09
N ALA A 332 5.56 -30.27 2.44
CA ALA A 332 4.39 -31.05 2.08
C ALA A 332 4.72 -32.27 1.18
N PRO A 333 4.00 -33.40 1.35
CA PRO A 333 4.26 -34.66 0.66
C PRO A 333 3.99 -34.61 -0.86
N LEU A 334 3.04 -33.78 -1.32
CA LEU A 334 2.77 -33.55 -2.73
C LEU A 334 3.62 -32.37 -3.24
N GLY A 335 4.51 -32.60 -4.21
CA GLY A 335 5.23 -31.53 -4.90
C GLY A 335 4.62 -31.24 -6.26
N ILE A 336 4.27 -29.97 -6.50
CA ILE A 336 3.87 -29.47 -7.83
C ILE A 336 5.07 -28.77 -8.42
N VAL A 337 5.61 -29.32 -9.51
CA VAL A 337 6.77 -28.76 -10.20
C VAL A 337 6.28 -27.91 -11.38
N VAL A 338 6.57 -26.62 -11.33
CA VAL A 338 6.20 -25.64 -12.36
C VAL A 338 7.42 -25.23 -13.19
N PRO A 339 7.23 -24.83 -14.46
CA PRO A 339 8.32 -24.30 -15.29
C PRO A 339 8.96 -23.05 -14.67
N ARG A 340 10.26 -22.83 -14.87
CA ARG A 340 10.99 -21.71 -14.23
C ARG A 340 10.51 -20.34 -14.71
N GLU A 341 10.04 -20.28 -15.95
CA GLU A 341 9.59 -19.09 -16.65
C GLU A 341 8.40 -18.42 -15.93
N VAL A 342 7.61 -19.19 -15.18
CA VAL A 342 6.43 -18.66 -14.45
C VAL A 342 6.83 -17.75 -13.29
N VAL A 343 8.07 -17.86 -12.79
CA VAL A 343 8.59 -16.97 -11.73
C VAL A 343 8.82 -15.56 -12.26
N MET A 344 9.11 -15.44 -13.57
CA MET A 344 9.35 -14.16 -14.24
C MET A 344 8.04 -13.40 -14.48
N ASP A 345 6.99 -14.11 -14.93
CA ASP A 345 5.66 -13.55 -15.14
C ASP A 345 4.55 -14.54 -14.78
N ALA A 346 4.02 -14.39 -13.56
CA ALA A 346 2.98 -15.25 -12.99
C ALA A 346 1.61 -15.16 -13.70
N LEU A 347 1.36 -14.15 -14.52
CA LEU A 347 0.05 -13.91 -15.15
C LEU A 347 0.08 -14.03 -16.69
N SER A 348 1.20 -14.47 -17.26
CA SER A 348 1.24 -14.87 -18.68
C SER A 348 0.29 -16.04 -18.94
N PRO A 349 -0.23 -16.21 -20.17
CA PRO A 349 -1.09 -17.36 -20.50
C PRO A 349 -0.46 -18.71 -20.13
N THR A 350 0.85 -18.86 -20.36
CA THR A 350 1.63 -20.04 -19.97
C THR A 350 1.71 -20.20 -18.45
N ALA A 351 1.89 -19.13 -17.69
CA ALA A 351 1.90 -19.21 -16.23
C ALA A 351 0.51 -19.53 -15.66
N ILE A 352 -0.56 -19.06 -16.31
CA ILE A 352 -1.92 -19.45 -15.93
C ILE A 352 -2.10 -20.97 -16.11
N SER A 353 -1.70 -21.51 -17.26
CA SER A 353 -1.91 -22.93 -17.60
C SER A 353 -0.94 -23.90 -16.89
N CYS A 354 0.31 -23.50 -16.70
CA CYS A 354 1.37 -24.35 -16.15
C CYS A 354 1.68 -24.05 -14.67
N TYR A 355 0.98 -23.11 -14.05
CA TYR A 355 1.21 -22.77 -12.65
C TYR A 355 -0.10 -22.47 -11.90
N ILE A 356 -0.92 -21.51 -12.32
CA ILE A 356 -2.15 -21.15 -11.58
C ILE A 356 -3.16 -22.31 -11.56
N TYR A 357 -3.52 -22.90 -12.70
CA TYR A 357 -4.48 -24.01 -12.70
C TYR A 357 -3.97 -25.27 -11.98
N PRO A 358 -2.73 -25.75 -12.19
CA PRO A 358 -2.20 -26.89 -11.44
C PRO A 358 -2.19 -26.67 -9.93
N VAL A 359 -1.83 -25.47 -9.47
CA VAL A 359 -1.90 -25.13 -8.05
C VAL A 359 -3.35 -25.06 -7.56
N ALA A 360 -4.26 -24.49 -8.35
CA ALA A 360 -5.69 -24.47 -8.03
C ALA A 360 -6.28 -25.89 -7.94
N MET A 361 -5.88 -26.82 -8.82
CA MET A 361 -6.28 -28.23 -8.76
C MET A 361 -5.94 -28.85 -7.41
N ALA A 362 -4.70 -28.69 -6.94
CA ALA A 362 -4.29 -29.21 -5.64
C ALA A 362 -4.97 -28.49 -4.47
N ALA A 363 -5.10 -27.16 -4.55
CA ALA A 363 -5.73 -26.35 -3.53
C ALA A 363 -7.21 -26.72 -3.32
N LEU A 364 -7.96 -26.88 -4.42
CA LEU A 364 -9.37 -27.28 -4.45
C LEU A 364 -9.56 -28.76 -4.06
N ALA A 365 -8.57 -29.62 -4.35
CA ALA A 365 -8.54 -31.00 -3.86
C ALA A 365 -8.23 -31.09 -2.36
N GLN A 366 -8.04 -29.96 -1.67
CA GLN A 366 -7.68 -29.89 -0.24
C GLN A 366 -6.38 -30.67 0.06
N ALA A 367 -5.46 -30.70 -0.90
CA ALA A 367 -4.22 -31.48 -0.78
C ALA A 367 -3.19 -30.78 0.13
N SER A 368 -2.34 -31.55 0.81
CA SER A 368 -1.12 -31.05 1.44
C SER A 368 -0.02 -31.01 0.39
N TYR A 369 0.20 -29.83 -0.20
CA TYR A 369 1.11 -29.64 -1.32
C TYR A 369 2.10 -28.48 -1.11
N ARG A 370 3.16 -28.51 -1.91
CA ARG A 370 4.13 -27.41 -2.07
C ARG A 370 4.37 -27.14 -3.54
N VAL A 371 4.75 -25.91 -3.86
CA VAL A 371 5.07 -25.49 -5.21
C VAL A 371 6.59 -25.39 -5.34
N LEU A 372 7.12 -25.98 -6.40
CA LEU A 372 8.54 -26.10 -6.66
C LEU A 372 8.82 -25.70 -8.10
N VAL A 373 9.98 -25.12 -8.34
CA VAL A 373 10.42 -24.76 -9.68
C VAL A 373 11.21 -25.92 -10.28
N ASP A 374 11.07 -26.16 -11.59
CA ASP A 374 11.84 -27.20 -12.28
C ASP A 374 13.35 -27.09 -11.99
N GLY A 375 14.02 -28.22 -11.79
CA GLY A 375 15.43 -28.28 -11.39
C GLY A 375 15.73 -28.03 -9.91
N ASP A 376 14.74 -27.72 -9.06
CA ASP A 376 14.93 -27.77 -7.61
C ASP A 376 14.99 -29.24 -7.13
N ALA A 377 16.15 -29.61 -6.59
CA ALA A 377 16.39 -30.95 -6.06
C ALA A 377 15.48 -31.30 -4.86
N GLU A 378 14.91 -30.30 -4.18
CA GLU A 378 13.93 -30.54 -3.12
C GLU A 378 12.71 -31.30 -3.65
N ALA A 379 12.37 -31.23 -4.95
CA ALA A 379 11.28 -32.02 -5.54
C ALA A 379 11.39 -33.51 -5.22
N PHE A 380 12.60 -34.05 -5.21
CA PHE A 380 12.82 -35.47 -4.94
C PHE A 380 12.57 -35.89 -3.48
N ARG A 381 12.34 -34.93 -2.57
CA ARG A 381 11.91 -35.20 -1.18
C ARG A 381 10.41 -35.51 -1.08
N SER A 382 9.60 -35.10 -2.07
CA SER A 382 8.15 -35.37 -2.08
C SER A 382 7.86 -36.87 -2.21
N SER A 383 6.72 -37.31 -1.68
CA SER A 383 6.21 -38.67 -1.85
C SER A 383 5.43 -38.84 -3.15
N VAL A 384 4.78 -37.78 -3.62
CA VAL A 384 4.07 -37.70 -4.91
C VAL A 384 4.55 -36.45 -5.66
N LEU A 385 4.78 -36.57 -6.96
CA LEU A 385 5.16 -35.45 -7.81
C LEU A 385 4.15 -35.24 -8.94
N VAL A 386 3.79 -33.99 -9.16
CA VAL A 386 2.97 -33.52 -10.29
C VAL A 386 3.84 -32.56 -11.09
N LEU A 387 4.16 -32.89 -12.33
CA LEU A 387 4.79 -31.98 -13.27
C LEU A 387 3.68 -31.22 -13.99
N ALA A 388 3.70 -29.89 -13.93
CA ALA A 388 2.65 -29.06 -14.49
C ALA A 388 2.66 -28.98 -16.04
N SER A 389 3.75 -29.43 -16.66
CA SER A 389 3.92 -29.50 -18.12
C SER A 389 4.70 -30.76 -18.50
N ASP A 390 4.61 -31.15 -19.78
CA ASP A 390 5.37 -32.27 -20.32
C ASP A 390 6.88 -31.94 -20.31
N PRO A 391 7.71 -32.69 -19.56
CA PRO A 391 9.14 -32.40 -19.44
C PRO A 391 9.96 -32.78 -20.68
N GLY A 392 9.37 -33.46 -21.67
CA GLY A 392 10.06 -33.95 -22.86
C GLY A 392 11.31 -34.79 -22.50
N ASP A 393 12.45 -34.43 -23.07
CA ASP A 393 13.74 -35.07 -22.78
C ASP A 393 14.20 -34.93 -21.31
N GLY A 394 13.70 -33.92 -20.59
CA GLY A 394 13.95 -33.68 -19.18
C GLY A 394 13.37 -34.76 -18.26
N ILE A 395 12.47 -35.63 -18.76
CA ILE A 395 11.91 -36.76 -18.00
C ILE A 395 13.01 -37.65 -17.38
N LYS A 396 14.18 -37.73 -18.01
CA LYS A 396 15.32 -38.55 -17.57
C LYS A 396 15.79 -38.20 -16.15
N ASP A 397 15.69 -36.93 -15.76
CA ASP A 397 16.08 -36.49 -14.41
C ASP A 397 15.07 -36.98 -13.35
N TYR A 398 13.81 -37.20 -13.72
CA TYR A 398 12.75 -37.72 -12.85
C TYR A 398 12.67 -39.25 -12.81
N LEU A 399 13.21 -39.96 -13.81
CA LEU A 399 13.22 -41.43 -13.83
C LEU A 399 13.98 -42.03 -12.63
N GLY A 400 15.00 -41.35 -12.11
CA GLY A 400 15.72 -41.78 -10.91
C GLY A 400 14.83 -41.83 -9.65
N TRP A 401 13.83 -40.95 -9.59
CA TRP A 401 12.87 -40.88 -8.49
C TRP A 401 11.80 -41.97 -8.59
N LEU A 402 11.34 -42.27 -9.81
CA LEU A 402 10.41 -43.37 -10.08
C LEU A 402 10.93 -44.72 -9.59
N ARG A 403 12.25 -44.98 -9.72
CA ARG A 403 12.89 -46.22 -9.23
C ARG A 403 12.70 -46.49 -7.73
N LEU A 404 12.29 -45.48 -6.95
CA LEU A 404 11.93 -45.63 -5.54
C LEU A 404 10.46 -46.06 -5.32
N GLY A 405 9.72 -46.37 -6.39
CA GLY A 405 8.32 -46.76 -6.35
C GLY A 405 7.37 -45.61 -6.02
N ARG A 406 7.77 -44.35 -6.28
CA ARG A 406 6.99 -43.17 -5.95
C ARG A 406 6.16 -42.68 -7.15
N PRO A 407 4.89 -42.22 -6.98
CA PRO A 407 4.01 -41.89 -8.10
C PRO A 407 4.34 -40.55 -8.78
N LEU A 408 4.51 -40.57 -10.11
CA LEU A 408 4.71 -39.37 -10.93
C LEU A 408 3.47 -39.11 -11.79
N VAL A 409 2.94 -37.90 -11.71
CA VAL A 409 1.85 -37.39 -12.55
C VAL A 409 2.41 -36.31 -13.47
N ILE A 410 2.08 -36.35 -14.75
CA ILE A 410 2.47 -35.35 -15.74
C ILE A 410 1.19 -34.74 -16.32
N LEU A 411 1.09 -33.42 -16.21
CA LEU A 411 0.06 -32.62 -16.87
C LEU A 411 0.62 -32.09 -18.19
N ASP A 412 -0.22 -31.93 -19.20
CA ASP A 412 0.10 -31.26 -20.46
C ASP A 412 -0.31 -29.78 -20.43
N GLY A 413 -0.05 -29.04 -19.34
CA GLY A 413 -0.54 -27.66 -19.18
C GLY A 413 -0.17 -26.69 -20.33
N SER A 414 0.91 -26.98 -21.07
CA SER A 414 1.38 -26.23 -22.24
C SER A 414 1.00 -26.89 -23.59
N GLY A 415 0.15 -27.90 -23.57
CA GLY A 415 -0.16 -28.77 -24.70
C GLY A 415 0.67 -30.05 -24.70
N PRO A 416 0.31 -31.01 -25.58
CA PRO A 416 0.94 -32.33 -25.62
C PRO A 416 2.39 -32.24 -26.09
N GLY A 417 3.31 -32.67 -25.22
CA GLY A 417 4.73 -32.79 -25.55
C GLY A 417 5.10 -34.19 -26.04
N GLN A 418 6.39 -34.52 -25.93
CA GLN A 418 6.94 -35.77 -26.42
C GLN A 418 6.43 -36.99 -25.63
N VAL A 419 6.25 -36.87 -24.31
CA VAL A 419 5.76 -37.97 -23.47
C VAL A 419 4.30 -38.26 -23.83
N PHE A 420 3.47 -37.23 -23.92
CA PHE A 420 2.08 -37.38 -24.36
C PHE A 420 1.98 -37.94 -25.78
N GLY A 421 2.74 -37.40 -26.74
CA GLY A 421 2.73 -37.86 -28.14
C GLY A 421 3.19 -39.31 -28.35
N SER A 422 3.92 -39.90 -27.39
CA SER A 422 4.24 -41.34 -27.42
C SER A 422 3.09 -42.23 -26.94
N SER A 423 2.29 -41.73 -25.99
CA SER A 423 1.22 -42.49 -25.33
C SER A 423 -0.18 -42.23 -25.92
N ILE A 424 -0.37 -41.09 -26.60
CA ILE A 424 -1.63 -40.65 -27.19
C ILE A 424 -1.41 -40.29 -28.67
N LEU A 425 -2.22 -40.88 -29.53
CA LEU A 425 -2.27 -40.60 -30.97
C LEU A 425 -3.35 -39.55 -31.24
N TYR A 426 -2.93 -38.28 -31.31
CA TYR A 426 -3.83 -37.18 -31.63
C TYR A 426 -4.18 -37.18 -33.12
N GLY A 427 -5.48 -37.24 -33.43
CA GLY A 427 -6.02 -37.01 -34.76
C GLY A 427 -6.14 -35.53 -35.07
N GLY A 428 -6.15 -35.18 -36.36
CA GLY A 428 -6.35 -33.79 -36.81
C GLY A 428 -7.80 -33.29 -36.70
N GLU A 429 -8.74 -34.15 -36.27
CA GLU A 429 -10.14 -33.79 -36.07
C GLU A 429 -10.38 -33.31 -34.64
N VAL A 430 -11.22 -32.29 -34.47
CA VAL A 430 -11.70 -31.83 -33.16
C VAL A 430 -13.10 -32.38 -32.91
N ALA A 431 -13.36 -32.84 -31.69
CA ALA A 431 -14.65 -33.28 -31.23
C ALA A 431 -15.12 -32.45 -30.02
N ARG A 432 -16.42 -32.52 -29.72
CA ARG A 432 -17.00 -31.89 -28.53
C ARG A 432 -16.97 -32.87 -27.37
N ALA A 433 -16.72 -32.39 -26.16
CA ALA A 433 -16.86 -33.15 -24.92
C ALA A 433 -17.73 -32.37 -23.91
N ASP A 434 -18.59 -33.07 -23.18
CA ASP A 434 -19.51 -32.55 -22.16
C ASP A 434 -19.35 -33.26 -20.79
N GLY A 435 -18.31 -34.08 -20.63
CA GLY A 435 -17.98 -34.67 -19.35
C GLY A 435 -16.74 -35.56 -19.38
N ILE A 436 -16.25 -35.94 -18.20
CA ILE A 436 -15.14 -36.88 -18.02
C ILE A 436 -15.66 -38.11 -17.27
N LYS A 437 -15.41 -39.30 -17.82
CA LYS A 437 -15.84 -40.58 -17.24
C LYS A 437 -14.63 -41.37 -16.77
N SER A 438 -14.58 -41.71 -15.48
CA SER A 438 -13.55 -42.58 -14.89
C SER A 438 -13.94 -44.05 -14.98
N GLU A 439 -13.00 -44.90 -15.42
CA GLU A 439 -13.17 -46.36 -15.36
C GLU A 439 -13.00 -46.90 -13.94
N LEU A 440 -12.14 -46.27 -13.13
CA LEU A 440 -11.80 -46.72 -11.78
C LEU A 440 -12.95 -46.56 -10.78
N ARG A 441 -13.65 -45.42 -10.83
CA ARG A 441 -14.68 -45.05 -9.82
C ARG A 441 -16.10 -45.02 -10.35
N GLY A 442 -16.30 -45.20 -11.67
CA GLY A 442 -17.61 -45.03 -12.31
C GLY A 442 -18.14 -43.60 -12.22
N THR A 443 -17.30 -42.64 -11.86
CA THR A 443 -17.65 -41.23 -11.70
C THR A 443 -17.75 -40.55 -13.06
N LEU A 444 -18.86 -39.87 -13.30
CA LEU A 444 -19.03 -38.94 -14.43
C LEU A 444 -18.94 -37.51 -13.88
N ILE A 445 -17.92 -36.78 -14.29
CA ILE A 445 -17.79 -35.34 -14.01
C ILE A 445 -18.41 -34.60 -15.19
N PRO A 446 -19.57 -33.95 -15.03
CA PRO A 446 -20.17 -33.17 -16.11
C PRO A 446 -19.35 -31.91 -16.38
N LEU A 447 -19.25 -31.49 -17.63
CA LEU A 447 -18.54 -30.28 -18.08
C LEU A 447 -19.43 -29.45 -19.03
N PRO A 448 -19.17 -28.14 -19.20
CA PRO A 448 -19.65 -27.41 -20.36
C PRO A 448 -19.10 -28.06 -21.63
N GLU A 449 -19.75 -27.78 -22.76
CA GLU A 449 -19.27 -28.27 -24.05
C GLU A 449 -17.89 -27.64 -24.37
N VAL A 450 -16.85 -28.46 -24.42
CA VAL A 450 -15.47 -28.07 -24.74
C VAL A 450 -14.97 -28.78 -26.00
N SER A 451 -14.07 -28.12 -26.72
CA SER A 451 -13.42 -28.69 -27.90
C SER A 451 -12.22 -29.52 -27.47
N VAL A 452 -12.21 -30.80 -27.82
CA VAL A 452 -11.09 -31.72 -27.54
C VAL A 452 -10.57 -32.31 -28.86
N PRO A 453 -9.25 -32.43 -29.05
CA PRO A 453 -8.71 -33.20 -30.17
C PRO A 453 -9.21 -34.65 -30.08
N ARG A 454 -9.68 -35.22 -31.19
CA ARG A 454 -9.94 -36.66 -31.23
C ARG A 454 -8.62 -37.38 -31.08
N ALA A 455 -8.54 -38.28 -30.11
CA ALA A 455 -7.32 -39.01 -29.85
C ALA A 455 -7.63 -40.43 -29.40
N HIS A 456 -6.67 -41.33 -29.61
CA HIS A 456 -6.72 -42.70 -29.12
C HIS A 456 -5.45 -43.00 -28.33
N ALA A 457 -5.56 -43.80 -27.27
CA ALA A 457 -4.38 -44.26 -26.56
C ALA A 457 -3.60 -45.24 -27.43
N ASN A 458 -2.27 -45.18 -27.33
CA ASN A 458 -1.42 -46.20 -27.88
C ASN A 458 -1.51 -47.45 -26.99
N GLU A 459 -2.36 -48.42 -27.37
CA GLU A 459 -2.69 -49.59 -26.54
C GLU A 459 -1.47 -50.47 -26.16
N GLU A 460 -0.38 -50.40 -26.93
CA GLU A 460 0.87 -51.08 -26.60
C GLU A 460 1.66 -50.40 -25.47
N GLN A 461 1.40 -49.12 -25.22
CA GLN A 461 2.21 -48.28 -24.32
C GLN A 461 1.43 -47.72 -23.13
N ALA A 462 0.10 -47.55 -23.25
CA ALA A 462 -0.71 -46.89 -22.24
C ALA A 462 -2.06 -47.58 -22.00
N THR A 463 -2.52 -47.56 -20.75
CA THR A 463 -3.87 -47.94 -20.32
C THR A 463 -4.67 -46.67 -19.99
N VAL A 464 -5.85 -46.50 -20.56
CA VAL A 464 -6.73 -45.36 -20.23
C VAL A 464 -7.40 -45.59 -18.88
N LEU A 465 -7.45 -44.55 -18.06
CA LEU A 465 -8.07 -44.55 -16.72
C LEU A 465 -9.35 -43.70 -16.69
N ALA A 466 -9.39 -42.66 -17.52
CA ALA A 466 -10.56 -41.81 -17.70
C ALA A 466 -10.60 -41.24 -19.12
N TRP A 467 -11.82 -40.96 -19.59
CA TRP A 467 -12.11 -40.49 -20.94
C TRP A 467 -12.85 -39.16 -20.92
N TYR A 468 -12.53 -38.27 -21.85
CA TYR A 468 -13.47 -37.27 -22.31
C TYR A 468 -14.66 -37.95 -23.00
N THR A 469 -15.86 -37.44 -22.73
CA THR A 469 -17.11 -38.00 -23.25
C THR A 469 -18.00 -36.92 -23.85
N CYS A 470 -18.82 -37.32 -24.82
CA CYS A 470 -19.91 -36.52 -25.37
C CYS A 470 -21.20 -37.33 -25.30
N ARG A 471 -22.20 -36.86 -24.55
CA ARG A 471 -23.46 -37.57 -24.31
C ARG A 471 -23.22 -39.01 -23.82
N GLY A 472 -22.21 -39.17 -22.97
CA GLY A 472 -21.80 -40.45 -22.38
C GLY A 472 -21.00 -41.39 -23.30
N ARG A 473 -20.68 -40.99 -24.53
CA ARG A 473 -19.80 -41.75 -25.44
C ARG A 473 -18.37 -41.24 -25.33
N GLU A 474 -17.40 -42.14 -25.29
CA GLU A 474 -15.97 -41.83 -25.20
C GLU A 474 -15.45 -41.18 -26.49
N VAL A 475 -14.63 -40.13 -26.35
CA VAL A 475 -14.17 -39.28 -27.46
C VAL A 475 -12.65 -39.18 -27.53
N ALA A 476 -12.00 -38.96 -26.39
CA ALA A 476 -10.54 -38.87 -26.28
C ALA A 476 -10.10 -39.31 -24.87
N PRO A 477 -8.91 -39.93 -24.71
CA PRO A 477 -8.34 -40.21 -23.39
C PRO A 477 -8.14 -38.92 -22.60
N PHE A 478 -8.48 -38.93 -21.31
CA PHE A 478 -8.22 -37.82 -20.38
C PHE A 478 -7.10 -38.17 -19.40
N ALA A 479 -7.17 -39.35 -18.78
CA ALA A 479 -6.15 -39.83 -17.84
C ALA A 479 -5.64 -41.18 -18.30
N LEU A 480 -4.32 -41.39 -18.27
CA LEU A 480 -3.68 -42.63 -18.70
C LEU A 480 -2.60 -43.07 -17.71
N ARG A 481 -2.35 -44.37 -17.67
CA ARG A 481 -1.15 -44.98 -17.08
C ARG A 481 -0.26 -45.50 -18.19
N THR A 482 0.97 -45.04 -18.25
CA THR A 482 2.00 -45.49 -19.21
C THR A 482 3.21 -46.04 -18.46
N SER A 483 4.04 -46.87 -19.12
CA SER A 483 5.26 -47.41 -18.52
C SER A 483 6.51 -46.83 -19.20
N LEU A 484 7.29 -46.04 -18.48
CA LEU A 484 8.56 -45.48 -18.95
C LEU A 484 9.73 -46.20 -18.29
N GLN A 485 10.56 -46.88 -19.09
CA GLN A 485 11.67 -47.73 -18.61
C GLN A 485 11.23 -48.77 -17.54
N GLY A 486 10.02 -49.31 -17.67
CA GLY A 486 9.48 -50.30 -16.72
C GLY A 486 8.99 -49.70 -15.40
N GLN A 487 8.72 -48.40 -15.35
CA GLN A 487 8.11 -47.72 -14.20
C GLN A 487 6.81 -47.03 -14.62
N ASP A 488 5.79 -47.12 -13.78
CA ASP A 488 4.48 -46.53 -14.06
C ASP A 488 4.50 -45.01 -13.90
N VAL A 489 3.92 -44.32 -14.89
CA VAL A 489 3.73 -42.86 -14.92
C VAL A 489 2.28 -42.56 -15.28
N PHE A 490 1.69 -41.55 -14.65
CA PHE A 490 0.32 -41.12 -14.89
C PHE A 490 0.31 -39.84 -15.73
N LEU A 491 -0.47 -39.83 -16.81
CA LEU A 491 -0.62 -38.69 -17.72
C LEU A 491 -2.04 -38.15 -17.59
N LEU A 492 -2.18 -36.82 -17.53
CA LEU A 492 -3.46 -36.10 -17.50
C LEU A 492 -3.49 -35.06 -18.63
N ASP A 493 -4.34 -35.29 -19.64
CA ASP A 493 -4.56 -34.42 -20.82
C ASP A 493 -5.53 -33.27 -20.46
N VAL A 494 -5.05 -32.33 -19.64
CA VAL A 494 -5.76 -31.16 -19.14
C VAL A 494 -5.73 -29.96 -20.09
N PHE A 495 -4.86 -29.95 -21.11
CA PHE A 495 -4.73 -28.83 -22.05
C PHE A 495 -6.07 -28.36 -22.64
N PRO A 496 -6.96 -29.25 -23.15
CA PRO A 496 -8.23 -28.81 -23.71
C PRO A 496 -9.14 -28.08 -22.70
N LEU A 497 -9.07 -28.43 -21.42
CA LEU A 497 -9.81 -27.75 -20.35
C LEU A 497 -9.19 -26.40 -20.01
N PHE A 498 -7.86 -26.35 -19.93
CA PHE A 498 -7.13 -25.13 -19.61
C PHE A 498 -7.29 -24.09 -20.72
N ASP A 499 -7.23 -24.53 -21.97
CA ASP A 499 -7.51 -23.71 -23.15
C ASP A 499 -8.95 -23.19 -23.15
N ALA A 500 -9.93 -24.06 -22.87
CA ALA A 500 -11.33 -23.64 -22.73
C ALA A 500 -11.56 -22.62 -21.59
N MET A 501 -10.79 -22.69 -20.49
CA MET A 501 -10.84 -21.67 -19.43
C MET A 501 -10.10 -20.38 -19.79
N LEU A 502 -9.05 -20.44 -20.61
CA LEU A 502 -8.35 -19.26 -21.11
C LEU A 502 -9.23 -18.49 -22.11
N GLU A 503 -9.76 -19.16 -23.12
CA GLU A 503 -10.48 -18.54 -24.25
C GLU A 503 -12.00 -18.45 -24.04
N GLY A 504 -12.58 -19.29 -23.19
CA GLY A 504 -14.03 -19.40 -23.02
C GLY A 504 -14.71 -18.21 -22.35
N GLY A 505 -16.04 -18.18 -22.38
CA GLY A 505 -16.83 -17.20 -21.64
C GLY A 505 -16.85 -17.47 -20.12
N PRO A 506 -17.20 -16.48 -19.27
CA PRO A 506 -17.16 -16.62 -17.81
C PRO A 506 -17.96 -17.81 -17.24
N GLU A 507 -19.01 -18.27 -17.92
CA GLU A 507 -19.77 -19.45 -17.49
C GLU A 507 -18.96 -20.74 -17.61
N VAL A 508 -18.23 -20.91 -18.72
CA VAL A 508 -17.33 -22.05 -18.95
C VAL A 508 -16.18 -22.03 -17.94
N LYS A 509 -15.57 -20.85 -17.74
CA LYS A 509 -14.46 -20.66 -16.80
C LYS A 509 -14.84 -21.07 -15.38
N ARG A 510 -15.99 -20.56 -14.88
CA ARG A 510 -16.47 -20.85 -13.53
C ARG A 510 -16.79 -22.31 -13.28
N ASP A 511 -17.45 -22.95 -14.25
CA ASP A 511 -17.87 -24.34 -14.09
C ASP A 511 -16.67 -25.29 -14.07
N ILE A 512 -15.71 -25.11 -14.99
CA ILE A 512 -14.50 -25.94 -15.05
C ILE A 512 -13.61 -25.67 -13.82
N PHE A 513 -13.40 -24.40 -13.46
CA PHE A 513 -12.56 -24.04 -12.31
C PHE A 513 -13.05 -24.69 -11.01
N GLY A 514 -14.36 -24.66 -10.75
CA GLY A 514 -14.97 -25.30 -9.57
C GLY A 514 -14.82 -26.83 -9.51
N LYS A 515 -14.45 -27.48 -10.62
CA LYS A 515 -14.28 -28.94 -10.72
C LYS A 515 -12.83 -29.39 -10.78
N LEU A 516 -11.86 -28.47 -10.82
CA LEU A 516 -10.44 -28.79 -10.93
C LEU A 516 -9.93 -29.72 -9.81
N GLY A 517 -10.45 -29.57 -8.59
CA GLY A 517 -10.08 -30.44 -7.46
C GLY A 517 -10.43 -31.92 -7.68
N LEU A 518 -11.47 -32.22 -8.47
CA LEU A 518 -11.92 -33.59 -8.75
C LEU A 518 -10.98 -34.32 -9.72
N MET A 519 -10.13 -33.61 -10.46
CA MET A 519 -9.33 -34.19 -11.53
C MET A 519 -8.21 -35.09 -10.98
N LEU A 520 -7.64 -34.73 -9.84
CA LEU A 520 -6.61 -35.54 -9.18
C LEU A 520 -7.19 -36.83 -8.58
N GLU A 521 -8.48 -36.85 -8.24
CA GLU A 521 -9.16 -38.03 -7.68
C GLU A 521 -9.40 -39.14 -8.71
N LEU A 522 -9.23 -38.84 -10.01
CA LEU A 522 -9.39 -39.81 -11.10
C LEU A 522 -8.21 -40.78 -11.19
N LEU A 523 -7.10 -40.46 -10.51
CA LEU A 523 -5.90 -41.28 -10.48
C LEU A 523 -5.96 -42.33 -9.36
N PRO A 524 -5.36 -43.52 -9.54
CA PRO A 524 -5.25 -44.55 -8.52
C PRO A 524 -4.11 -44.23 -7.53
N ILE A 525 -4.04 -42.98 -7.05
CA ILE A 525 -3.01 -42.46 -6.16
C ILE A 525 -3.70 -41.82 -4.96
N GLU A 526 -3.16 -42.03 -3.76
CA GLU A 526 -3.64 -41.33 -2.56
C GLU A 526 -3.09 -39.90 -2.55
N ILE A 527 -3.99 -38.92 -2.65
CA ILE A 527 -3.65 -37.50 -2.52
C ILE A 527 -3.64 -37.16 -1.02
N PRO A 528 -2.49 -36.75 -0.44
CA PRO A 528 -2.41 -36.42 0.98
C PRO A 528 -3.30 -35.20 1.29
N GLY A 529 -4.16 -35.29 2.31
CA GLY A 529 -4.99 -34.16 2.75
C GLY A 529 -4.21 -33.14 3.59
N ALA A 530 -4.59 -31.86 3.52
CA ALA A 530 -4.02 -30.81 4.35
C ALA A 530 -4.75 -30.62 5.69
N ASN A 531 -3.98 -30.28 6.73
CA ASN A 531 -4.50 -29.67 7.95
C ASN A 531 -4.01 -28.23 7.98
N VAL A 532 -4.92 -27.27 7.78
CA VAL A 532 -4.59 -25.85 7.74
C VAL A 532 -4.92 -25.22 9.10
N GLU A 533 -3.87 -24.82 9.82
CA GLU A 533 -4.01 -23.98 11.00
C GLU A 533 -3.66 -22.53 10.66
N PRO A 534 -4.48 -21.53 11.03
CA PRO A 534 -4.16 -20.13 10.79
C PRO A 534 -2.92 -19.71 11.59
N ASP A 535 -1.96 -19.05 10.92
CA ASP A 535 -0.83 -18.41 11.58
C ASP A 535 -1.27 -17.05 12.15
N LEU A 536 -1.54 -17.03 13.46
CA LEU A 536 -1.92 -15.83 14.18
C LEU A 536 -0.85 -14.73 14.14
N GLY A 537 0.41 -15.09 13.86
CA GLY A 537 1.55 -14.18 13.74
C GLY A 537 1.67 -13.47 12.39
N PHE A 538 1.03 -14.00 11.33
CA PHE A 538 1.18 -13.51 9.96
C PHE A 538 0.99 -11.98 9.83
N TRP A 539 -0.07 -11.44 10.44
CA TRP A 539 -0.40 -10.01 10.37
C TRP A 539 0.56 -9.09 11.13
N SER A 540 1.46 -9.66 11.94
CA SER A 540 2.49 -8.92 12.68
C SER A 540 3.86 -8.92 11.99
N GLY A 541 3.95 -9.54 10.81
CA GLY A 541 5.16 -9.59 9.99
C GLY A 541 5.56 -8.24 9.37
N VAL A 542 6.76 -8.22 8.79
CA VAL A 542 7.26 -7.11 7.98
C VAL A 542 7.00 -7.44 6.51
N PHE A 543 6.39 -6.52 5.78
CA PHE A 543 6.05 -6.75 4.38
C PHE A 543 6.64 -5.69 3.46
N SER A 544 7.36 -6.11 2.42
CA SER A 544 7.75 -5.23 1.32
C SER A 544 6.65 -5.27 0.25
N LEU A 545 6.08 -4.12 -0.08
CA LEU A 545 5.04 -3.97 -1.11
C LEU A 545 5.69 -3.52 -2.42
N GLY A 546 6.48 -4.42 -3.00
CA GLY A 546 7.24 -4.18 -4.22
C GLY A 546 8.74 -4.41 -4.04
N GLY A 547 9.50 -3.70 -4.87
CA GLY A 547 10.95 -3.82 -5.00
C GLY A 547 11.75 -3.29 -3.81
N PHE A 548 13.02 -3.71 -3.71
CA PHE A 548 14.01 -3.06 -2.85
C PHE A 548 15.38 -3.00 -3.54
N ASN A 549 16.16 -1.99 -3.21
CA ASN A 549 17.51 -1.80 -3.73
C ASN A 549 18.50 -1.77 -2.56
N ALA A 550 19.62 -2.46 -2.71
CA ALA A 550 20.70 -2.47 -1.74
C ALA A 550 22.03 -2.11 -2.41
N THR A 551 22.79 -1.20 -1.78
CA THR A 551 24.13 -0.81 -2.21
C THR A 551 25.10 -0.84 -1.03
N GLY A 552 26.37 -1.16 -1.30
CA GLY A 552 27.41 -1.30 -0.27
C GLY A 552 28.07 -2.66 -0.32
N SER A 553 28.09 -3.40 0.78
CA SER A 553 28.45 -4.83 0.81
C SER A 553 27.17 -5.62 1.00
N VAL A 554 26.77 -6.39 -0.01
CA VAL A 554 25.56 -7.22 0.03
C VAL A 554 25.97 -8.67 -0.05
N ASP A 555 25.55 -9.45 0.94
CA ASP A 555 25.75 -10.89 1.01
C ASP A 555 24.38 -11.58 0.96
N VAL A 556 24.24 -12.61 0.12
CA VAL A 556 23.04 -13.44 0.01
C VAL A 556 23.42 -14.90 0.21
N GLU A 557 22.81 -15.55 1.19
CA GLU A 557 22.90 -16.99 1.38
C GLU A 557 21.62 -17.65 0.87
N ALA A 558 21.73 -18.74 0.12
CA ALA A 558 20.60 -19.46 -0.45
C ALA A 558 20.85 -20.98 -0.48
N ASP A 559 19.76 -21.75 -0.64
CA ASP A 559 19.79 -23.22 -0.76
C ASP A 559 19.60 -23.72 -2.21
N TRP A 560 19.32 -22.80 -3.13
CA TRP A 560 19.14 -23.07 -4.55
C TRP A 560 19.53 -21.85 -5.37
N LEU A 561 20.11 -22.08 -6.54
CA LEU A 561 20.56 -21.07 -7.49
C LEU A 561 20.21 -21.50 -8.91
N TYR A 562 19.65 -20.57 -9.67
CA TYR A 562 19.51 -20.69 -11.10
C TYR A 562 19.84 -19.36 -11.76
N VAL A 563 20.64 -19.41 -12.83
CA VAL A 563 21.09 -18.22 -13.56
C VAL A 563 20.63 -18.38 -15.01
N PRO A 564 19.53 -17.74 -15.44
CA PRO A 564 18.91 -17.95 -16.74
C PRO A 564 19.89 -17.83 -17.92
N ILE A 565 20.76 -16.81 -17.88
CA ILE A 565 21.83 -16.58 -18.88
C ILE A 565 22.79 -17.77 -19.05
N MET A 566 22.87 -18.67 -18.07
CA MET A 566 23.73 -19.86 -18.07
C MET A 566 22.96 -21.15 -18.32
N ASP A 567 21.70 -21.09 -18.75
CA ASP A 567 20.92 -22.25 -19.18
C ASP A 567 20.75 -22.24 -20.71
N PRO A 568 21.38 -23.19 -21.45
CA PRO A 568 21.20 -23.31 -22.89
C PRO A 568 19.74 -23.51 -23.35
N ALA A 569 18.85 -23.94 -22.46
CA ALA A 569 17.42 -24.06 -22.77
C ALA A 569 16.67 -22.72 -22.73
N GLN A 570 17.23 -21.71 -22.06
CA GLN A 570 16.71 -20.34 -22.08
C GLN A 570 17.53 -19.44 -23.02
N ASN A 571 18.82 -19.71 -23.14
CA ASN A 571 19.77 -18.76 -23.69
C ASN A 571 20.69 -19.47 -24.71
N ASN A 572 20.37 -19.35 -25.99
CA ASN A 572 21.11 -20.00 -27.07
C ASN A 572 21.10 -19.12 -28.33
N PRO A 573 21.84 -18.01 -28.32
CA PRO A 573 21.76 -17.02 -29.37
C PRO A 573 22.29 -17.61 -30.67
N ALA A 574 21.48 -17.53 -31.71
CA ALA A 574 21.94 -17.71 -33.06
C ALA A 574 22.46 -16.37 -33.58
N PHE A 575 23.78 -16.23 -33.64
CA PHE A 575 24.42 -15.04 -34.18
C PHE A 575 23.97 -14.79 -35.62
N VAL A 576 23.46 -13.58 -35.87
CA VAL A 576 23.11 -13.11 -37.21
C VAL A 576 24.28 -12.36 -37.82
N HIS A 577 24.88 -11.43 -37.06
CA HIS A 577 26.05 -10.66 -37.46
C HIS A 577 26.70 -9.94 -36.26
N ASN A 578 27.98 -10.19 -35.99
CA ASN A 578 28.70 -9.66 -34.83
C ASN A 578 29.37 -8.28 -35.05
N CYS A 579 29.04 -7.59 -36.14
CA CYS A 579 29.45 -6.21 -36.46
C CYS A 579 30.97 -5.90 -36.48
N ASN A 580 31.82 -6.91 -36.40
CA ASN A 580 33.29 -6.80 -36.44
C ASN A 580 33.87 -6.59 -37.86
N TYR A 581 33.02 -6.68 -38.88
CA TYR A 581 33.33 -6.44 -40.28
C TYR A 581 32.09 -5.86 -40.99
N LEU A 582 32.25 -5.16 -42.13
CA LEU A 582 31.12 -4.47 -42.78
C LEU A 582 30.02 -5.42 -43.29
N GLY A 583 30.41 -6.60 -43.80
CA GLY A 583 29.49 -7.66 -44.21
C GLY A 583 28.41 -7.23 -45.23
N ASP A 584 27.25 -7.88 -45.14
CA ASP A 584 26.08 -7.68 -46.02
C ASP A 584 25.22 -6.44 -45.64
N TRP A 585 25.84 -5.45 -44.97
CA TRP A 585 25.20 -4.19 -44.63
C TRP A 585 25.31 -3.18 -45.76
N SER A 586 24.20 -2.48 -46.04
CA SER A 586 24.14 -1.46 -47.09
C SER A 586 23.22 -0.32 -46.71
N ILE A 587 23.50 0.88 -47.21
CA ILE A 587 22.61 2.03 -47.07
C ILE A 587 21.41 1.83 -48.00
N PHE A 588 20.20 1.91 -47.44
CA PHE A 588 18.95 1.70 -48.16
C PHE A 588 18.26 3.03 -48.50
N TYR A 589 18.31 4.02 -47.60
CA TYR A 589 17.83 5.39 -47.84
C TYR A 589 18.84 6.42 -47.33
N GLY A 590 18.96 7.54 -48.03
CA GLY A 590 19.94 8.60 -47.74
C GLY A 590 21.31 8.38 -48.38
N GLU A 591 22.22 9.33 -48.16
CA GLU A 591 23.58 9.30 -48.69
C GLU A 591 24.61 9.31 -47.56
N GLY A 592 25.56 8.37 -47.55
CA GLY A 592 26.46 8.20 -46.42
C GLY A 592 27.44 7.05 -46.57
N ASN A 593 28.01 6.60 -45.45
CA ASN A 593 28.84 5.40 -45.40
C ASN A 593 28.61 4.57 -44.13
N ILE A 594 29.09 3.34 -44.17
CA ILE A 594 29.20 2.42 -43.03
C ILE A 594 30.69 2.14 -42.86
N THR A 595 31.20 2.31 -41.64
CA THR A 595 32.61 2.13 -41.29
C THR A 595 32.72 1.27 -40.03
N LEU A 596 33.90 0.69 -39.79
CA LEU A 596 34.18 -0.02 -38.54
C LEU A 596 34.73 0.96 -37.52
N ASP A 597 34.17 0.94 -36.32
CA ASP A 597 34.68 1.70 -35.17
C ASP A 597 35.34 0.74 -34.18
N THR A 598 36.67 0.85 -34.06
CA THR A 598 37.49 0.00 -33.17
C THR A 598 37.73 0.63 -31.81
N TYR A 599 37.12 1.79 -31.53
CA TYR A 599 37.23 2.49 -30.25
C TYR A 599 35.94 2.46 -29.44
N ASP A 600 34.78 2.31 -30.12
CA ASP A 600 33.45 2.42 -29.52
C ASP A 600 32.59 1.23 -29.94
N PHE A 601 32.65 0.15 -29.16
CA PHE A 601 31.95 -1.12 -29.41
C PHE A 601 31.55 -1.78 -28.08
N VAL A 602 30.59 -2.70 -28.14
CA VAL A 602 30.08 -3.45 -26.99
C VAL A 602 30.81 -4.78 -26.84
N GLU A 603 31.01 -5.51 -27.93
CA GLU A 603 31.68 -6.80 -27.93
C GLU A 603 32.70 -6.95 -29.08
N GLY A 604 33.50 -8.03 -29.03
CA GLY A 604 34.45 -8.33 -30.09
C GLY A 604 35.63 -7.34 -30.15
N GLY A 605 35.85 -6.76 -31.33
CA GLY A 605 36.95 -5.84 -31.63
C GLY A 605 36.57 -4.62 -32.47
N ALA A 606 35.31 -4.50 -32.91
CA ALA A 606 34.77 -3.32 -33.60
C ALA A 606 33.23 -3.34 -33.60
N SER A 607 32.62 -2.17 -33.81
CA SER A 607 31.20 -2.02 -34.13
C SER A 607 31.00 -1.39 -35.52
N LEU A 608 29.77 -1.44 -36.05
CA LEU A 608 29.41 -0.75 -37.29
C LEU A 608 28.98 0.68 -36.98
N LYS A 609 29.77 1.67 -37.40
CA LYS A 609 29.39 3.08 -37.40
C LYS A 609 28.75 3.45 -38.73
N VAL A 610 27.51 3.90 -38.66
CA VAL A 610 26.72 4.35 -39.81
C VAL A 610 26.60 5.87 -39.75
N SER A 611 26.97 6.56 -40.84
CA SER A 611 26.79 8.01 -40.98
C SER A 611 26.03 8.30 -42.26
N ILE A 612 24.76 8.73 -42.15
CA ILE A 612 23.84 8.94 -43.28
C ILE A 612 23.24 10.34 -43.25
N THR A 613 23.28 11.02 -44.38
CA THR A 613 22.56 12.28 -44.64
C THR A 613 21.16 11.96 -45.16
N ALA A 614 20.14 12.47 -44.45
CA ALA A 614 18.74 12.22 -44.76
C ALA A 614 18.33 12.84 -46.10
N GLN A 615 17.65 12.08 -46.96
CA GLN A 615 17.15 12.55 -48.26
C GLN A 615 15.86 13.39 -48.14
N GLU A 616 15.26 13.76 -49.28
CA GLU A 616 13.96 14.46 -49.31
C GLU A 616 12.88 13.69 -48.51
N GLY A 617 12.11 14.40 -47.68
CA GLY A 617 11.17 13.79 -46.72
C GLY A 617 11.79 13.30 -45.41
N GLY A 618 13.11 13.40 -45.26
CA GLY A 618 13.83 13.11 -44.01
C GLY A 618 14.22 11.65 -43.84
N HIS A 619 14.09 10.83 -44.89
CA HIS A 619 14.27 9.39 -44.80
C HIS A 619 15.75 8.99 -44.79
N LEU A 620 16.12 8.09 -43.87
CA LEU A 620 17.40 7.40 -43.87
C LEU A 620 17.22 5.96 -43.39
N ALA A 621 18.00 5.03 -43.93
CA ALA A 621 17.92 3.64 -43.52
C ALA A 621 19.17 2.84 -43.87
N VAL A 622 19.46 1.83 -43.06
CA VAL A 622 20.49 0.83 -43.33
C VAL A 622 19.85 -0.56 -43.30
N SER A 623 20.26 -1.44 -44.22
CA SER A 623 19.74 -2.80 -44.35
C SER A 623 20.85 -3.83 -44.28
N TYR A 624 20.60 -4.88 -43.50
CA TYR A 624 21.35 -6.13 -43.54
C TYR A 624 20.62 -7.14 -44.44
N ARG A 625 21.29 -7.60 -45.50
CA ARG A 625 20.72 -8.57 -46.44
C ARG A 625 21.73 -9.67 -46.78
N PRO A 626 21.78 -10.74 -45.97
CA PRO A 626 22.68 -11.85 -46.25
C PRO A 626 22.31 -12.58 -47.55
N PRO A 627 23.27 -13.27 -48.18
CA PRO A 627 23.03 -14.00 -49.43
C PRO A 627 22.07 -15.18 -49.23
N GLU A 628 22.15 -15.84 -48.08
CA GLU A 628 21.26 -16.94 -47.68
C GLU A 628 20.08 -16.44 -46.86
N ARG A 629 18.98 -17.21 -46.85
CA ARG A 629 17.85 -16.92 -45.98
C ARG A 629 18.16 -17.35 -44.56
N LEU A 630 17.85 -16.47 -43.62
CA LEU A 630 17.99 -16.78 -42.21
C LEU A 630 16.80 -17.63 -41.78
N ASN A 631 17.10 -18.75 -41.12
CA ASN A 631 16.10 -19.61 -40.52
C ASN A 631 16.01 -19.29 -39.03
N TRP A 632 14.91 -18.66 -38.66
CA TRP A 632 14.55 -18.23 -37.32
C TRP A 632 13.38 -19.07 -36.77
N THR A 633 13.19 -20.29 -37.28
CA THR A 633 12.14 -21.19 -36.76
C THR A 633 12.44 -21.53 -35.31
N GLY A 634 11.51 -21.22 -34.41
CA GLY A 634 11.61 -21.54 -32.99
C GLY A 634 12.29 -20.47 -32.13
N VAL A 635 12.82 -19.38 -32.72
CA VAL A 635 13.35 -18.24 -31.95
C VAL A 635 12.24 -17.24 -31.65
N LYS A 636 12.36 -16.50 -30.55
CA LYS A 636 11.34 -15.58 -30.03
C LYS A 636 11.73 -14.11 -30.08
N PHE A 637 13.02 -13.80 -30.10
CA PHE A 637 13.52 -12.42 -30.04
C PHE A 637 14.53 -12.12 -31.15
N LEU A 638 14.49 -10.90 -31.67
CA LEU A 638 15.58 -10.27 -32.45
C LEU A 638 16.26 -9.23 -31.58
N GLU A 639 17.59 -9.28 -31.53
CA GLU A 639 18.38 -8.55 -30.56
C GLU A 639 19.57 -7.85 -31.23
N LEU A 640 19.85 -6.62 -30.78
CA LEU A 640 20.99 -5.83 -31.27
C LEU A 640 21.34 -4.66 -30.36
N TRP A 641 22.63 -4.32 -30.31
CA TRP A 641 23.11 -3.11 -29.66
C TRP A 641 22.95 -1.93 -30.59
N PHE A 642 22.46 -0.84 -30.02
CA PHE A 642 22.25 0.40 -30.73
C PHE A 642 22.82 1.56 -29.93
N LYS A 643 23.49 2.48 -30.60
CA LYS A 643 23.88 3.78 -30.03
C LYS A 643 23.64 4.86 -31.07
N ALA A 644 23.16 6.03 -30.66
CA ALA A 644 22.95 7.15 -31.58
C ALA A 644 23.54 8.44 -31.03
N ASP A 645 24.06 9.29 -31.92
CA ASP A 645 24.49 10.66 -31.64
C ASP A 645 23.33 11.67 -31.80
N PHE A 646 22.09 11.20 -31.63
CA PHE A 646 20.90 12.03 -31.73
C PHE A 646 19.86 11.59 -30.71
N SER A 647 19.00 12.54 -30.33
CA SER A 647 17.93 12.33 -29.37
C SER A 647 16.66 11.78 -30.05
N PRO A 648 15.72 11.19 -29.30
CA PRO A 648 14.42 10.78 -29.83
C PRO A 648 13.58 11.96 -30.36
N PHE A 649 13.95 13.20 -30.05
CA PHE A 649 13.27 14.40 -30.56
C PHE A 649 13.79 14.84 -31.95
N ASP A 650 14.98 14.39 -32.35
CA ASP A 650 15.59 14.71 -33.66
C ASP A 650 15.00 13.88 -34.81
N VAL A 651 14.30 12.80 -34.48
CA VAL A 651 13.64 11.92 -35.46
C VAL A 651 12.14 11.83 -35.19
N LYS A 652 11.33 11.84 -36.25
CA LYS A 652 9.88 11.63 -36.20
C LYS A 652 9.54 10.16 -36.04
N LEU A 653 10.31 9.27 -36.68
CA LEU A 653 10.18 7.82 -36.65
C LEU A 653 11.55 7.17 -36.46
N ALA A 654 11.59 6.08 -35.69
CA ALA A 654 12.72 5.17 -35.61
C ALA A 654 12.15 3.75 -35.51
N ARG A 655 12.41 2.90 -36.49
CA ARG A 655 11.80 1.57 -36.59
C ARG A 655 12.80 0.54 -37.06
N ILE A 656 12.65 -0.68 -36.57
CA ILE A 656 13.36 -1.86 -37.07
C ILE A 656 12.34 -2.72 -37.80
N TYR A 657 12.66 -3.11 -39.02
CA TYR A 657 11.85 -3.97 -39.87
C TYR A 657 12.55 -5.30 -40.12
N VAL A 658 11.75 -6.36 -40.12
CA VAL A 658 12.16 -7.71 -40.55
C VAL A 658 11.31 -8.09 -41.76
N TYR A 659 11.96 -8.42 -42.87
CA TYR A 659 11.30 -8.75 -44.14
C TYR A 659 11.41 -10.24 -44.48
N GLY A 660 10.32 -10.80 -45.01
CA GLY A 660 10.28 -12.14 -45.60
C GLY A 660 10.54 -12.18 -47.11
N ASP A 661 10.31 -13.34 -47.72
CA ASP A 661 10.43 -13.55 -49.17
C ASP A 661 9.29 -12.94 -50.00
N LYS A 662 8.10 -12.84 -49.40
CA LYS A 662 6.94 -12.12 -49.96
C LYS A 662 7.00 -10.65 -49.49
N PRO A 663 6.17 -9.73 -50.00
CA PRO A 663 6.06 -8.37 -49.43
C PRO A 663 5.39 -8.40 -48.05
N THR A 664 5.91 -9.24 -47.15
CA THR A 664 5.51 -9.38 -45.76
C THR A 664 6.62 -8.87 -44.87
N PHE A 665 6.25 -8.18 -43.80
CA PHE A 665 7.19 -7.66 -42.83
C PHE A 665 6.56 -7.54 -41.45
N MET A 666 7.42 -7.45 -40.45
CA MET A 666 7.08 -7.02 -39.10
C MET A 666 7.96 -5.82 -38.74
N PHE A 667 7.48 -4.95 -37.85
CA PHE A 667 8.28 -3.84 -37.36
C PHE A 667 8.05 -3.53 -35.87
N TRP A 668 9.06 -2.91 -35.29
CA TRP A 668 9.07 -2.38 -33.92
C TRP A 668 9.49 -0.91 -33.95
N ASN A 669 8.83 -0.09 -33.15
CA ASN A 669 9.12 1.33 -32.99
C ASN A 669 10.12 1.52 -31.85
N ILE A 670 11.35 1.85 -32.22
CA ILE A 670 12.47 1.96 -31.28
C ILE A 670 12.76 3.41 -30.87
N ARG A 671 11.86 4.34 -31.20
CA ARG A 671 12.06 5.78 -30.93
C ARG A 671 12.09 6.09 -29.43
N PRO A 672 11.17 5.58 -28.58
CA PRO A 672 11.22 5.82 -27.13
C PRO A 672 12.51 5.37 -26.45
N GLU A 673 13.20 4.39 -27.01
CA GLU A 673 14.36 3.72 -26.44
C GLU A 673 15.67 4.46 -26.71
N ILE A 674 15.71 5.34 -27.72
CA ILE A 674 16.92 6.07 -28.12
C ILE A 674 17.46 6.92 -26.96
N ALA A 675 18.67 6.60 -26.52
CA ALA A 675 19.44 7.37 -25.56
C ALA A 675 20.69 7.96 -26.22
N GLU A 676 20.71 9.28 -26.42
CA GLU A 676 21.81 9.99 -27.07
C GLU A 676 23.16 9.71 -26.38
N GLY A 677 24.14 9.28 -27.16
CA GLY A 677 25.51 9.00 -26.73
C GLY A 677 25.69 7.74 -25.88
N ARG A 678 24.66 6.90 -25.71
CA ARG A 678 24.73 5.66 -24.92
C ARG A 678 24.36 4.43 -25.74
N TRP A 679 25.07 3.33 -25.48
CA TRP A 679 24.68 2.01 -25.96
C TRP A 679 23.43 1.54 -25.22
N ILE A 680 22.46 1.07 -26.00
CA ILE A 680 21.21 0.47 -25.52
C ILE A 680 21.06 -0.91 -26.17
N GLY A 681 20.56 -1.86 -25.39
CA GLY A 681 20.15 -3.17 -25.90
C GLY A 681 18.68 -3.14 -26.27
N LEU A 682 18.35 -3.34 -27.55
CA LEU A 682 17.01 -3.58 -28.05
C LEU A 682 16.69 -5.09 -28.12
N ALA A 683 15.66 -5.53 -27.38
CA ALA A 683 15.09 -6.88 -27.49
C ALA A 683 13.71 -6.81 -28.15
N LEU A 684 13.56 -7.37 -29.35
CA LEU A 684 12.35 -7.22 -30.15
C LEU A 684 11.58 -8.55 -30.18
N PRO A 685 10.42 -8.66 -29.50
CA PRO A 685 9.63 -9.89 -29.50
C PRO A 685 9.06 -10.16 -30.90
N LEU A 686 9.45 -11.28 -31.49
CA LEU A 686 9.04 -11.72 -32.83
C LEU A 686 7.57 -12.17 -32.90
N ASP A 687 6.99 -12.55 -31.77
CA ASP A 687 5.58 -12.93 -31.61
C ASP A 687 4.65 -11.74 -31.33
N SER A 688 5.19 -10.60 -30.89
CA SER A 688 4.44 -9.39 -30.57
C SER A 688 5.03 -8.12 -31.20
N PRO A 689 5.04 -7.99 -32.54
CA PRO A 689 5.48 -6.78 -33.21
C PRO A 689 4.50 -5.61 -33.04
N ASP A 690 4.99 -4.37 -33.09
CA ASP A 690 4.14 -3.17 -33.07
C ASP A 690 3.26 -3.04 -34.32
N GLY A 691 3.68 -3.68 -35.41
CA GLY A 691 2.84 -3.86 -36.58
C GLY A 691 3.44 -4.81 -37.60
N ALA A 692 2.58 -5.34 -38.47
CA ALA A 692 2.98 -6.30 -39.48
C ALA A 692 2.17 -6.13 -40.77
N LEU A 693 2.72 -6.61 -41.87
CA LEU A 693 2.03 -6.80 -43.15
C LEU A 693 2.08 -8.29 -43.52
N GLY A 694 0.95 -8.97 -43.42
CA GLY A 694 0.83 -10.41 -43.66
C GLY A 694 1.58 -11.27 -42.63
N THR A 695 1.59 -12.59 -42.86
CA THR A 695 2.30 -13.55 -41.99
C THR A 695 3.71 -13.79 -42.54
N LEU A 696 4.72 -13.55 -41.71
CA LEU A 696 6.12 -13.75 -42.06
C LEU A 696 6.53 -15.20 -41.79
N ASP A 697 7.16 -15.85 -42.78
CA ASP A 697 7.72 -17.20 -42.64
C ASP A 697 9.09 -17.12 -41.97
N MET A 698 9.15 -17.48 -40.68
CA MET A 698 10.37 -17.43 -39.88
C MET A 698 11.45 -18.39 -40.38
N GLY A 699 11.10 -19.41 -41.18
CA GLY A 699 12.10 -20.29 -41.80
C GLY A 699 12.87 -19.62 -42.94
N ARG A 700 12.40 -18.45 -43.43
CA ARG A 700 12.88 -17.80 -44.65
C ARG A 700 12.95 -16.27 -44.51
N VAL A 701 13.61 -15.79 -43.47
CA VAL A 701 13.82 -14.35 -43.26
C VAL A 701 14.85 -13.82 -44.25
N ARG A 702 14.52 -12.70 -44.90
CA ARG A 702 15.28 -12.13 -46.01
C ARG A 702 16.23 -11.01 -45.61
N SER A 703 15.78 -10.07 -44.78
CA SER A 703 16.59 -8.91 -44.41
C SER A 703 16.07 -8.19 -43.18
N ILE A 704 16.98 -7.51 -42.50
CA ILE A 704 16.70 -6.57 -41.41
C ILE A 704 16.92 -5.15 -41.96
N LEU A 705 16.08 -4.19 -41.58
CA LEU A 705 16.18 -2.79 -41.99
C LEU A 705 15.95 -1.88 -40.79
N LEU A 706 16.92 -1.03 -40.49
CA LEU A 706 16.77 0.05 -39.51
C LEU A 706 16.42 1.33 -40.27
N TYR A 707 15.28 1.91 -39.94
CA TYR A 707 14.69 3.03 -40.65
C TYR A 707 14.43 4.20 -39.70
N PHE A 708 14.86 5.39 -40.12
CA PHE A 708 14.59 6.63 -39.39
C PHE A 708 14.01 7.69 -40.32
N GLN A 709 13.23 8.60 -39.74
CA GLN A 709 12.76 9.80 -40.42
C GLN A 709 13.16 11.04 -39.63
N GLY A 710 14.26 11.67 -40.00
CA GLY A 710 14.76 12.91 -39.41
C GLY A 710 14.39 14.16 -40.21
N GLU A 711 15.16 15.22 -40.02
CA GLU A 711 15.16 16.43 -40.83
C GLU A 711 15.88 16.22 -42.19
N PRO A 712 15.29 16.59 -43.33
CA PRO A 712 15.94 16.52 -44.64
C PRO A 712 17.28 17.28 -44.67
N GLY A 713 18.32 16.66 -45.23
CA GLY A 713 19.66 17.26 -45.38
C GLY A 713 20.53 17.23 -44.12
N ARG A 714 20.01 16.80 -42.96
CA ARG A 714 20.82 16.59 -41.75
C ARG A 714 21.50 15.22 -41.79
N THR A 715 22.74 15.17 -41.33
CA THR A 715 23.50 13.92 -41.16
C THR A 715 23.26 13.34 -39.77
N TYR A 716 22.96 12.04 -39.71
CA TYR A 716 22.77 11.27 -38.49
C TYR A 716 23.86 10.22 -38.40
N SER A 717 24.37 10.00 -37.19
CA SER A 717 25.31 8.91 -36.92
C SER A 717 24.75 7.99 -35.83
N PHE A 718 24.88 6.69 -36.06
CA PHE A 718 24.54 5.66 -35.09
C PHE A 718 25.45 4.45 -35.25
N TRP A 719 25.52 3.62 -34.22
CA TRP A 719 26.34 2.41 -34.18
C TRP A 719 25.47 1.19 -33.94
N LEU A 720 25.91 0.07 -34.51
CA LEU A 720 25.30 -1.24 -34.36
C LEU A 720 26.35 -2.24 -33.90
N ASP A 721 25.98 -3.10 -32.96
CA ASP A 721 26.82 -4.20 -32.50
C ASP A 721 25.97 -5.44 -32.17
N ASP A 722 26.60 -6.62 -32.23
CA ASP A 722 26.06 -7.94 -31.88
C ASP A 722 24.59 -8.18 -32.26
N VAL A 723 24.30 -8.36 -33.55
CA VAL A 723 22.96 -8.71 -34.03
C VAL A 723 22.77 -10.21 -33.93
N CYS A 724 21.77 -10.65 -33.16
CA CYS A 724 21.46 -12.06 -32.95
C CYS A 724 19.95 -12.31 -32.83
N VAL A 725 19.56 -13.58 -32.85
CA VAL A 725 18.21 -14.02 -32.51
C VAL A 725 18.28 -15.09 -31.44
N ASP A 726 17.30 -15.12 -30.55
CA ASP A 726 17.29 -16.05 -29.42
C ASP A 726 15.87 -16.50 -29.04
N ILE A 727 15.78 -17.56 -28.25
CA ILE A 727 14.53 -18.15 -27.72
C ILE A 727 14.03 -17.44 -26.45
N SER A 728 14.85 -16.58 -25.84
CA SER A 728 14.47 -15.67 -24.75
C SER A 728 15.05 -14.26 -24.97
N SER A 729 14.56 -13.26 -24.24
CA SER A 729 14.99 -11.87 -24.38
C SER A 729 16.28 -11.63 -23.61
N TRP A 730 17.30 -11.07 -24.24
CA TRP A 730 18.57 -10.69 -23.62
C TRP A 730 18.47 -9.59 -22.55
N LEU A 731 17.30 -8.96 -22.36
CA LEU A 731 17.02 -8.16 -21.16
C LEU A 731 17.07 -9.03 -19.89
N THR A 732 17.08 -10.36 -20.04
CA THR A 732 17.36 -11.36 -19.01
C THR A 732 18.72 -12.06 -19.19
N GLY A 733 19.55 -11.71 -20.19
CA GLY A 733 20.89 -12.31 -20.28
C GLY A 733 21.73 -12.31 -21.57
N HIS A 734 21.70 -11.33 -22.47
CA HIS A 734 22.68 -11.34 -23.58
C HIS A 734 23.24 -9.96 -23.95
N VAL A 735 23.75 -9.22 -22.97
CA VAL A 735 24.84 -8.28 -23.29
C VAL A 735 26.13 -9.07 -23.23
N GLY A 736 26.83 -9.27 -24.35
CA GLY A 736 28.19 -9.84 -24.43
C GLY A 736 28.50 -10.85 -23.33
N SER A 737 28.20 -12.14 -23.56
CA SER A 737 28.22 -13.21 -22.55
C SER A 737 29.18 -12.95 -21.38
N PRO A 738 28.68 -12.86 -20.14
CA PRO A 738 29.43 -12.31 -19.02
C PRO A 738 30.73 -13.08 -18.86
N THR A 739 31.82 -12.32 -18.67
CA THR A 739 33.10 -12.97 -18.42
C THR A 739 33.16 -13.38 -16.95
N ALA A 740 33.52 -14.62 -16.73
CA ALA A 740 33.70 -15.20 -15.42
C ALA A 740 35.17 -15.52 -15.18
N THR A 741 35.60 -15.35 -13.93
CA THR A 741 36.77 -16.05 -13.40
C THR A 741 36.26 -17.29 -12.68
N ILE A 742 36.62 -18.47 -13.17
CA ILE A 742 36.25 -19.76 -12.58
C ILE A 742 37.42 -20.22 -11.70
N ASP A 743 37.17 -20.44 -10.42
CA ASP A 743 38.17 -20.95 -9.46
C ASP A 743 37.77 -22.34 -8.95
N LEU A 744 38.56 -23.32 -9.36
CA LEU A 744 38.40 -24.74 -9.05
C LEU A 744 39.34 -25.21 -7.93
N ARG A 745 40.15 -24.32 -7.33
CA ARG A 745 41.14 -24.73 -6.30
C ARG A 745 40.50 -25.29 -5.04
N GLY A 746 39.25 -24.92 -4.76
CA GLY A 746 38.46 -25.45 -3.66
C GLY A 746 37.70 -26.73 -3.99
N ALA A 747 37.67 -27.18 -5.25
CA ALA A 747 36.97 -28.38 -5.65
C ALA A 747 37.78 -29.63 -5.25
N GLU A 748 37.10 -30.64 -4.70
CA GLU A 748 37.76 -31.90 -4.31
C GLU A 748 37.97 -32.83 -5.51
N HIS A 749 37.04 -32.84 -6.46
CA HIS A 749 37.09 -33.66 -7.66
C HIS A 749 36.59 -32.90 -8.90
N VAL A 750 37.37 -32.94 -9.99
CA VAL A 750 37.06 -32.29 -11.27
C VAL A 750 37.36 -33.26 -12.41
N ASP A 751 36.32 -33.66 -13.14
CA ASP A 751 36.42 -34.48 -14.35
C ASP A 751 36.29 -33.60 -15.59
N VAL A 752 37.28 -33.65 -16.50
CA VAL A 752 37.19 -33.00 -17.81
C VAL A 752 36.47 -33.94 -18.78
N ILE A 753 35.24 -33.61 -19.13
CA ILE A 753 34.41 -34.40 -20.07
C ILE A 753 34.91 -34.20 -21.52
N SER A 754 35.21 -32.95 -21.87
CA SER A 754 35.74 -32.57 -23.19
C SER A 754 36.47 -31.22 -23.13
N GLY A 755 37.44 -30.99 -24.00
CA GLY A 755 38.24 -29.76 -24.02
C GLY A 755 39.58 -29.92 -23.28
N GLN A 756 40.16 -28.80 -22.84
CA GLN A 756 41.44 -28.77 -22.14
C GLN A 756 41.38 -27.84 -20.92
N LEU A 757 42.00 -28.27 -19.82
CA LEU A 757 42.04 -27.53 -18.56
C LEU A 757 43.50 -27.27 -18.17
N ASP A 758 44.01 -26.08 -18.49
CA ASP A 758 45.43 -25.73 -18.26
C ASP A 758 45.71 -25.20 -16.84
N SER A 759 44.69 -24.71 -16.14
CA SER A 759 44.81 -24.12 -14.80
C SER A 759 43.52 -24.30 -14.00
N LEU A 760 43.64 -24.39 -12.68
CA LEU A 760 42.48 -24.42 -11.76
C LEU A 760 41.88 -23.02 -11.52
N LEU A 761 42.61 -21.96 -11.87
CA LEU A 761 42.10 -20.59 -11.89
C LEU A 761 42.00 -20.13 -13.35
N ILE A 762 40.79 -19.87 -13.82
CA ILE A 762 40.48 -19.67 -15.23
C ILE A 762 39.86 -18.28 -15.40
N PRO A 763 40.66 -17.24 -15.67
CA PRO A 763 40.14 -15.90 -15.91
C PRO A 763 39.59 -15.75 -17.34
N ASN A 764 38.62 -14.84 -17.48
CA ASN A 764 38.02 -14.43 -18.75
C ASN A 764 37.41 -15.61 -19.52
N ALA A 765 36.69 -16.48 -18.81
CA ALA A 765 35.91 -17.56 -19.38
C ALA A 765 34.46 -17.11 -19.60
N MET A 766 33.85 -17.57 -20.67
CA MET A 766 32.44 -17.35 -20.97
C MET A 766 31.66 -18.60 -20.59
N ILE A 767 30.84 -18.55 -19.55
CA ILE A 767 30.06 -19.72 -19.12
C ILE A 767 28.92 -19.92 -20.12
N GLN A 768 28.90 -21.09 -20.77
CA GLN A 768 27.83 -21.48 -21.70
C GLN A 768 26.73 -22.27 -21.01
N SER A 769 27.08 -23.08 -20.02
CA SER A 769 26.09 -23.82 -19.24
C SER A 769 26.57 -24.04 -17.82
N LEU A 770 25.71 -23.79 -16.83
CA LEU A 770 25.93 -24.18 -15.45
C LEU A 770 24.72 -25.00 -14.98
N ARG A 771 24.88 -26.33 -14.86
CA ARG A 771 23.83 -27.22 -14.37
C ARG A 771 24.23 -27.81 -13.03
N ILE A 772 23.44 -27.49 -12.00
CA ILE A 772 23.63 -28.01 -10.65
C ILE A 772 22.71 -29.21 -10.47
N ARG A 773 23.27 -30.35 -10.06
CA ARG A 773 22.53 -31.57 -9.72
C ARG A 773 22.64 -31.80 -8.22
N ARG A 774 21.49 -31.91 -7.55
CA ARG A 774 21.32 -31.99 -6.08
C ARG A 774 21.53 -30.65 -5.36
N GLU A 775 21.20 -30.66 -4.07
CA GLU A 775 21.29 -29.50 -3.18
C GLU A 775 22.74 -29.01 -3.03
N VAL A 776 22.89 -27.70 -3.09
CA VAL A 776 24.14 -26.97 -2.85
C VAL A 776 23.83 -25.83 -1.91
N HIS A 777 24.83 -25.41 -1.12
CA HIS A 777 24.73 -24.14 -0.43
C HIS A 777 25.31 -23.06 -1.34
N VAL A 778 24.68 -21.90 -1.39
CA VAL A 778 25.01 -20.81 -2.31
C VAL A 778 25.32 -19.56 -1.49
N GLY A 779 26.47 -18.95 -1.77
CA GLY A 779 26.86 -17.64 -1.24
C GLY A 779 27.05 -16.68 -2.39
N LEU A 780 26.31 -15.58 -2.42
CA LEU A 780 26.46 -14.51 -3.38
C LEU A 780 26.96 -13.27 -2.66
N SER A 781 27.94 -12.57 -3.22
CA SER A 781 28.36 -11.25 -2.74
C SER A 781 28.44 -10.25 -3.88
N THR A 782 27.93 -9.04 -3.66
CA THR A 782 27.87 -7.95 -4.65
C THR A 782 27.93 -6.57 -3.99
N SER A 783 28.30 -5.55 -4.76
CA SER A 783 28.18 -4.15 -4.33
C SER A 783 26.79 -3.54 -4.53
N ARG A 784 26.01 -4.12 -5.43
CA ARG A 784 24.69 -3.63 -5.80
C ARG A 784 23.75 -4.80 -6.10
N LEU A 785 22.64 -4.81 -5.38
CA LEU A 785 21.55 -5.74 -5.54
C LEU A 785 20.27 -4.94 -5.77
N GLU A 786 19.57 -5.27 -6.84
CA GLU A 786 18.26 -4.71 -7.13
C GLU A 786 17.24 -5.82 -7.19
N PHE A 787 16.05 -5.49 -6.72
CA PHE A 787 14.93 -6.39 -6.76
C PHE A 787 13.74 -5.57 -7.29
N HIS A 788 13.34 -5.81 -8.54
CA HIS A 788 12.32 -5.02 -9.24
C HIS A 788 10.93 -5.68 -9.28
N GLY A 789 10.83 -6.97 -8.94
CA GLY A 789 9.63 -7.80 -9.10
C GLY A 789 10.05 -9.24 -9.41
N GLY A 790 9.11 -10.19 -9.36
CA GLY A 790 9.41 -11.61 -9.62
C GLY A 790 9.73 -12.41 -8.35
N GLY A 791 9.08 -13.56 -8.19
CA GLY A 791 9.21 -14.41 -7.03
C GLY A 791 7.94 -15.21 -6.75
N LEU A 792 8.15 -16.46 -6.36
CA LEU A 792 7.12 -17.45 -6.17
C LEU A 792 7.41 -18.20 -4.88
N ASP A 793 6.56 -18.05 -3.86
CA ASP A 793 6.72 -18.71 -2.57
C ASP A 793 8.14 -18.46 -1.98
N LYS A 794 9.01 -19.47 -1.92
CA LYS A 794 10.40 -19.34 -1.43
C LYS A 794 11.41 -18.84 -2.48
N TYR A 795 11.03 -18.77 -3.75
CA TYR A 795 11.91 -18.39 -4.86
C TYR A 795 11.82 -16.90 -5.14
N VAL A 796 12.96 -16.27 -5.39
CA VAL A 796 13.03 -14.82 -5.66
C VAL A 796 13.99 -14.54 -6.81
N LEU A 797 13.61 -13.59 -7.65
CA LEU A 797 14.43 -13.11 -8.77
C LEU A 797 15.24 -11.87 -8.36
N LEU A 798 16.56 -11.99 -8.32
CA LEU A 798 17.47 -10.92 -7.94
C LEU A 798 18.19 -10.36 -9.18
N THR A 799 18.40 -9.05 -9.26
CA THR A 799 19.21 -8.41 -10.31
C THR A 799 20.54 -7.91 -9.73
N LEU A 800 21.65 -8.40 -10.27
CA LEU A 800 23.01 -8.08 -9.82
C LEU A 800 23.68 -7.13 -10.81
N GLY A 801 23.84 -5.87 -10.44
CA GLY A 801 24.24 -4.79 -11.36
C GLY A 801 25.74 -4.63 -11.63
N ASP A 802 26.59 -5.12 -10.73
CA ASP A 802 28.06 -4.95 -10.78
C ASP A 802 28.77 -6.31 -10.84
N GLU A 803 30.11 -6.35 -10.79
CA GLU A 803 30.85 -7.59 -10.54
C GLU A 803 30.35 -8.26 -9.25
N PHE A 804 30.03 -9.55 -9.32
CA PHE A 804 29.57 -10.32 -8.18
C PHE A 804 30.29 -11.66 -8.07
N HIS A 805 30.39 -12.16 -6.85
CA HIS A 805 31.01 -13.45 -6.55
C HIS A 805 29.93 -14.47 -6.17
N VAL A 806 30.10 -15.70 -6.63
CA VAL A 806 29.24 -16.85 -6.35
C VAL A 806 30.11 -17.97 -5.81
N ASP A 807 29.85 -18.39 -4.57
CA ASP A 807 30.45 -19.56 -3.95
C ASP A 807 29.39 -20.67 -3.88
N LEU A 808 29.72 -21.82 -4.47
CA LEU A 808 28.87 -23.01 -4.47
C LEU A 808 29.56 -24.10 -3.65
N TRP A 809 29.01 -24.40 -2.47
CA TRP A 809 29.49 -25.48 -1.62
C TRP A 809 28.80 -26.80 -1.97
N LEU A 810 29.61 -27.76 -2.36
CA LEU A 810 29.19 -29.05 -2.92
C LEU A 810 29.41 -30.17 -1.90
N SER A 811 28.34 -30.92 -1.64
CA SER A 811 28.49 -32.24 -1.04
C SER A 811 29.03 -33.24 -2.05
N TRP A 812 29.50 -34.40 -1.59
CA TRP A 812 29.89 -35.52 -2.47
C TRP A 812 28.74 -36.06 -3.33
N ALA A 813 27.49 -35.82 -2.92
CA ALA A 813 26.32 -36.22 -3.69
C ALA A 813 25.94 -35.20 -4.78
N ALA A 814 26.40 -33.95 -4.64
CA ALA A 814 26.15 -32.90 -5.61
C ALA A 814 27.15 -32.95 -6.76
N THR A 815 26.67 -32.62 -7.96
CA THR A 815 27.50 -32.54 -9.16
C THR A 815 27.17 -31.25 -9.90
N ILE A 816 28.18 -30.48 -10.28
CA ILE A 816 28.02 -29.35 -11.19
C ILE A 816 28.58 -29.76 -12.54
N ASP A 817 27.73 -29.72 -13.57
CA ASP A 817 28.17 -29.79 -14.95
C ASP A 817 28.33 -28.36 -15.49
N LEU A 818 29.58 -27.99 -15.77
CA LEU A 818 29.94 -26.65 -16.22
C LEU A 818 30.52 -26.72 -17.63
N ALA A 819 29.97 -25.94 -18.56
CA ALA A 819 30.56 -25.71 -19.88
C ALA A 819 30.93 -24.24 -20.01
N PHE A 820 32.14 -23.97 -20.51
CA PHE A 820 32.61 -22.61 -20.77
C PHE A 820 33.48 -22.54 -22.02
N VAL A 821 33.57 -21.35 -22.61
CA VAL A 821 34.46 -21.04 -23.73
C VAL A 821 35.57 -20.12 -23.24
N ARG A 822 36.80 -20.43 -23.63
CA ARG A 822 37.96 -19.56 -23.43
C ARG A 822 38.87 -19.64 -24.63
N ARG A 823 39.24 -18.49 -25.20
CA ARG A 823 40.08 -18.41 -26.41
C ARG A 823 39.57 -19.28 -27.58
N GLY A 824 38.24 -19.35 -27.75
CA GLY A 824 37.60 -20.15 -28.80
C GLY A 824 37.50 -21.65 -28.54
N ILE A 825 37.98 -22.14 -27.38
CA ILE A 825 37.90 -23.56 -27.01
C ILE A 825 36.78 -23.76 -25.99
N THR A 826 35.81 -24.61 -26.31
CA THR A 826 34.79 -25.06 -25.37
C THR A 826 35.35 -26.18 -24.49
N THR A 827 35.25 -26.00 -23.17
CA THR A 827 35.61 -27.01 -22.17
C THR A 827 34.38 -27.37 -21.34
N ARG A 828 34.18 -28.67 -21.11
CA ARG A 828 33.09 -29.21 -20.29
C ARG A 828 33.68 -29.98 -19.12
N LEU A 829 33.22 -29.63 -17.93
CA LEU A 829 33.67 -30.17 -16.65
C LEU A 829 32.49 -30.78 -15.89
N SER A 830 32.78 -31.80 -15.08
CA SER A 830 31.91 -32.28 -14.00
C SER A 830 32.66 -32.13 -12.68
N ILE A 831 32.07 -31.40 -11.72
CA ILE A 831 32.71 -31.02 -10.45
C ILE A 831 31.93 -31.66 -9.30
N ARG A 832 32.64 -32.25 -8.32
CA ARG A 832 32.05 -32.88 -7.12
C ARG A 832 32.89 -32.58 -5.88
N GLY A 833 32.21 -32.35 -4.75
CA GLY A 833 32.83 -32.09 -3.46
C GLY A 833 33.60 -30.75 -3.39
N GLY A 834 33.67 -30.16 -2.21
CA GLY A 834 34.39 -28.90 -1.98
C GLY A 834 33.62 -27.65 -2.41
N THR A 835 34.31 -26.67 -2.98
CA THR A 835 33.72 -25.37 -3.37
C THR A 835 34.10 -25.00 -4.81
N LEU A 836 33.11 -24.55 -5.59
CA LEU A 836 33.30 -23.83 -6.85
C LEU A 836 33.07 -22.34 -6.61
N SER A 837 34.06 -21.51 -6.91
CA SER A 837 33.92 -20.06 -6.81
C SER A 837 33.92 -19.43 -8.21
N LEU A 838 32.96 -18.56 -8.48
CA LEU A 838 32.81 -17.82 -9.72
C LEU A 838 32.85 -16.32 -9.42
N THR A 839 33.64 -15.56 -10.16
CA THR A 839 33.56 -14.09 -10.17
C THR A 839 33.05 -13.65 -11.52
N ILE A 840 31.82 -13.15 -11.57
CA ILE A 840 31.09 -12.85 -12.80
C ILE A 840 31.06 -11.35 -13.01
N ARG A 841 31.45 -10.91 -14.21
CA ARG A 841 31.43 -9.52 -14.64
C ARG A 841 30.33 -9.33 -15.68
N PRO A 842 29.24 -8.61 -15.34
CA PRO A 842 28.24 -8.22 -16.33
C PRO A 842 28.86 -7.32 -17.40
N ALA A 843 28.40 -7.42 -18.65
CA ALA A 843 28.97 -6.64 -19.76
C ALA A 843 28.39 -5.22 -19.88
N ALA A 844 27.11 -5.00 -19.57
CA ALA A 844 26.53 -3.65 -19.50
C ALA A 844 25.26 -3.53 -18.63
N VAL A 845 24.47 -4.60 -18.50
CA VAL A 845 23.21 -4.65 -17.72
C VAL A 845 23.37 -5.64 -16.58
N GLY A 846 22.62 -5.44 -15.49
CA GLY A 846 22.62 -6.38 -14.36
C GLY A 846 22.13 -7.77 -14.76
N ILE A 847 22.67 -8.80 -14.11
CA ILE A 847 22.32 -10.20 -14.37
C ILE A 847 21.20 -10.61 -13.44
N GLU A 848 20.14 -11.19 -14.01
CA GLU A 848 19.07 -11.80 -13.25
C GLU A 848 19.47 -13.18 -12.73
N VAL A 849 19.16 -13.43 -11.47
CA VAL A 849 19.52 -14.65 -10.75
C VAL A 849 18.34 -15.07 -9.89
N MET A 850 17.88 -16.31 -10.07
CA MET A 850 16.84 -16.88 -9.23
C MET A 850 17.48 -17.63 -8.06
N VAL A 851 17.00 -17.37 -6.85
CA VAL A 851 17.49 -18.02 -5.62
C VAL A 851 16.35 -18.54 -4.77
N GLY A 852 16.59 -19.65 -4.07
CA GLY A 852 15.67 -20.23 -3.08
C GLY A 852 16.04 -19.83 -1.65
N ARG A 853 15.04 -19.47 -0.83
CA ARG A 853 15.19 -19.09 0.59
C ARG A 853 16.35 -18.11 0.85
N ALA A 854 16.35 -17.01 0.13
CA ALA A 854 17.42 -16.01 0.23
C ALA A 854 17.45 -15.31 1.61
N SER A 855 18.55 -15.50 2.33
CA SER A 855 18.94 -14.72 3.50
C SER A 855 19.84 -13.57 3.05
N ILE A 856 19.40 -12.33 3.25
CA ILE A 856 20.08 -11.14 2.73
C ILE A 856 20.66 -10.35 3.89
N SER A 857 21.96 -10.03 3.80
CA SER A 857 22.66 -9.12 4.70
C SER A 857 23.27 -7.97 3.92
N VAL A 858 23.03 -6.74 4.36
CA VAL A 858 23.52 -5.53 3.72
C VAL A 858 24.32 -4.72 4.74
N ARG A 859 25.50 -4.26 4.34
CA ARG A 859 26.26 -3.20 5.01
C ARG A 859 26.40 -2.02 4.04
N GLY A 860 25.54 -1.03 4.16
CA GLY A 860 25.43 0.11 3.26
C GLY A 860 24.02 0.69 3.30
N ARG A 861 23.47 1.01 2.13
CA ARG A 861 22.12 1.57 2.00
C ARG A 861 21.14 0.49 1.52
N THR A 862 20.02 0.31 2.22
CA THR A 862 18.89 -0.51 1.77
C THR A 862 17.67 0.39 1.62
N SER A 863 17.06 0.43 0.43
CA SER A 863 15.90 1.28 0.12
C SER A 863 14.72 0.44 -0.35
N PHE A 864 13.59 0.55 0.33
CA PHE A 864 12.32 -0.06 -0.01
C PHE A 864 11.37 0.98 -0.61
N GLY A 865 10.71 0.64 -1.72
CA GLY A 865 9.74 1.53 -2.36
C GLY A 865 8.49 1.75 -1.50
N GLU A 866 7.84 0.66 -1.08
CA GLU A 866 6.79 0.67 -0.06
C GLU A 866 7.06 -0.49 0.91
N ILE A 867 7.06 -0.21 2.21
CA ILE A 867 7.21 -1.25 3.24
C ILE A 867 6.20 -1.04 4.38
N TYR A 868 5.80 -2.16 4.99
CA TYR A 868 5.03 -2.25 6.21
C TYR A 868 5.94 -2.79 7.32
N VAL A 869 6.25 -1.96 8.31
CA VAL A 869 7.06 -2.34 9.48
C VAL A 869 6.29 -1.98 10.75
N PRO A 870 5.64 -2.95 11.43
CA PRO A 870 4.84 -2.70 12.64
C PRO A 870 5.59 -1.98 13.74
N GLN A 871 6.83 -2.40 13.97
CA GLN A 871 7.70 -1.90 15.05
C GLN A 871 8.03 -0.42 14.88
N LEU A 872 8.11 0.04 13.64
CA LEU A 872 8.37 1.43 13.26
C LEU A 872 7.09 2.25 13.05
N ARG A 873 5.90 1.61 13.10
CA ARG A 873 4.62 2.20 12.65
C ARG A 873 4.71 2.77 11.23
N CYS A 874 5.54 2.15 10.39
CA CYS A 874 5.71 2.51 8.98
C CYS A 874 4.67 1.74 8.18
N TYR A 875 3.70 2.46 7.61
CA TYR A 875 2.56 1.89 6.90
C TYR A 875 2.54 2.40 5.46
N ARG A 876 2.97 1.57 4.50
CA ARG A 876 3.00 1.92 3.06
C ARG A 876 3.81 3.19 2.77
N HIS A 877 5.00 3.26 3.34
CA HIS A 877 5.92 4.36 3.08
C HIS A 877 7.23 3.84 2.51
N PRO A 878 7.93 4.65 1.69
CA PRO A 878 9.31 4.37 1.36
C PRO A 878 10.15 4.40 2.64
N LEU A 879 11.08 3.47 2.73
CA LEU A 879 11.99 3.34 3.86
C LEU A 879 13.39 3.15 3.32
N ALA A 880 14.31 4.02 3.69
CA ALA A 880 15.72 3.81 3.45
C ALA A 880 16.44 3.66 4.79
N VAL A 881 17.30 2.64 4.86
CA VAL A 881 18.17 2.35 6.00
C VAL A 881 19.60 2.56 5.55
N GLU A 882 20.32 3.43 6.23
CA GLU A 882 21.75 3.64 6.08
C GLU A 882 22.47 2.96 7.25
N GLY A 883 23.13 1.84 6.99
CA GLY A 883 23.82 1.03 8.00
C GLY A 883 23.80 -0.46 7.69
N ARG A 884 23.37 -1.28 8.65
CA ARG A 884 23.21 -2.72 8.47
C ARG A 884 21.73 -3.08 8.38
N THR A 885 21.39 -3.94 7.44
CA THR A 885 20.04 -4.51 7.29
C THR A 885 20.19 -6.01 7.10
N SER A 886 19.33 -6.82 7.74
CA SER A 886 19.28 -8.26 7.48
C SER A 886 17.86 -8.79 7.53
N PHE A 887 17.53 -9.72 6.65
CA PHE A 887 16.24 -10.41 6.63
C PHE A 887 16.31 -11.68 5.79
N VAL A 888 15.39 -12.61 6.06
CA VAL A 888 15.15 -13.78 5.20
C VAL A 888 13.90 -13.50 4.37
N LEU A 889 13.98 -13.76 3.06
CA LEU A 889 12.83 -13.72 2.17
C LEU A 889 12.03 -15.01 2.36
N GLY A 890 11.13 -15.00 3.34
CA GLY A 890 10.37 -16.19 3.74
C GLY A 890 9.25 -16.55 2.77
N PHE A 891 8.55 -15.54 2.24
CA PHE A 891 7.49 -15.72 1.26
C PHE A 891 7.48 -14.56 0.26
N SER A 892 7.35 -14.89 -1.03
CA SER A 892 7.27 -13.94 -2.12
C SER A 892 6.01 -14.17 -2.94
N ASP A 893 5.15 -13.16 -2.96
CA ASP A 893 4.23 -12.89 -4.06
C ASP A 893 4.94 -11.94 -5.03
N ASN A 894 4.71 -12.09 -6.34
CA ASN A 894 5.28 -11.22 -7.36
C ASN A 894 5.10 -9.71 -7.03
N ALA A 895 4.06 -9.34 -6.28
CA ALA A 895 3.77 -7.97 -5.88
C ALA A 895 4.09 -7.61 -4.41
N TRP A 896 4.27 -8.57 -3.50
CA TRP A 896 4.61 -8.31 -2.09
C TRP A 896 5.35 -9.47 -1.42
N ARG A 897 6.11 -9.20 -0.36
CA ARG A 897 6.98 -10.20 0.30
C ARG A 897 6.90 -10.13 1.80
N CYS A 898 7.04 -11.27 2.47
CA CYS A 898 7.29 -11.34 3.91
C CYS A 898 8.81 -11.32 4.17
N LEU A 899 9.26 -10.39 5.01
CA LEU A 899 10.65 -10.25 5.42
C LEU A 899 10.82 -10.80 6.84
N ASP A 900 11.20 -12.07 6.94
CA ASP A 900 11.33 -12.75 8.23
C ASP A 900 12.63 -12.34 8.92
N GLY A 901 12.55 -12.18 10.24
CA GLY A 901 13.72 -11.77 11.05
C GLY A 901 14.28 -10.39 10.66
N PHE A 902 13.47 -9.51 10.06
CA PHE A 902 13.91 -8.17 9.65
C PHE A 902 14.57 -7.42 10.80
N SER A 903 15.84 -7.10 10.61
CA SER A 903 16.67 -6.38 11.57
C SER A 903 17.40 -5.25 10.87
N TYR A 904 17.59 -4.13 11.58
CA TYR A 904 18.33 -3.00 11.07
C TYR A 904 19.14 -2.34 12.18
N GLN A 905 20.28 -1.75 11.80
CA GLN A 905 21.13 -0.94 12.67
C GLN A 905 21.68 0.23 11.86
N GLY A 906 21.35 1.46 12.24
CA GLY A 906 21.80 2.64 11.51
C GLY A 906 20.77 3.76 11.54
N SER A 907 20.94 4.74 10.65
CA SER A 907 19.95 5.81 10.46
C SER A 907 18.86 5.38 9.50
N ILE A 908 17.63 5.79 9.81
CA ILE A 908 16.46 5.56 8.96
C ILE A 908 16.06 6.89 8.32
N GLU A 909 15.86 6.87 7.01
CA GLU A 909 15.21 7.92 6.27
C GLU A 909 13.82 7.43 5.83
N MET A 910 12.78 8.21 6.14
CA MET A 910 11.43 8.02 5.60
C MET A 910 11.16 9.20 4.67
N PRO A 911 11.47 9.08 3.36
CA PRO A 911 11.16 10.12 2.40
C PRO A 911 9.67 10.45 2.48
N ARG A 912 9.33 11.73 2.54
CA ARG A 912 7.91 12.13 2.43
C ARG A 912 7.45 11.73 1.04
N SER A 913 6.40 10.91 0.96
CA SER A 913 5.70 10.65 -0.30
C SER A 913 5.33 11.99 -0.94
N ALA A 914 5.70 12.20 -2.20
CA ALA A 914 5.45 13.42 -2.96
C ALA A 914 3.95 13.74 -3.14
N SER A 915 3.05 12.82 -2.75
CA SER A 915 1.60 12.94 -2.94
C SER A 915 0.80 13.39 -1.72
N ASN A 916 1.42 13.85 -0.63
CA ASN A 916 0.68 14.46 0.47
C ASN A 916 0.62 15.99 0.33
N PRO A 917 -0.52 16.59 -0.08
CA PRO A 917 -0.74 18.01 0.12
C PRO A 917 -0.91 18.25 1.63
N SER A 918 0.22 18.38 2.33
CA SER A 918 0.25 18.79 3.74
C SER A 918 0.18 20.31 3.90
N ALA A 919 -0.26 21.04 2.88
CA ALA A 919 -0.66 22.42 3.06
C ALA A 919 -2.07 22.39 3.68
N GLY A 920 -2.22 22.99 4.86
CA GLY A 920 -3.52 23.35 5.40
C GLY A 920 -4.37 24.07 4.35
N PRO A 921 -5.70 24.20 4.52
CA PRO A 921 -6.45 25.13 3.69
C PRO A 921 -5.77 26.51 3.74
N GLU A 922 -5.41 27.05 2.59
CA GLU A 922 -4.86 28.40 2.51
C GLU A 922 -5.98 29.38 2.81
N VAL A 923 -5.87 30.09 3.94
CA VAL A 923 -6.82 31.14 4.29
C VAL A 923 -6.43 32.38 3.50
N ASP A 924 -7.31 32.84 2.61
CA ASP A 924 -7.16 34.13 1.97
C ASP A 924 -7.50 35.24 2.99
N TRP A 925 -6.46 35.66 3.71
CA TRP A 925 -6.59 36.67 4.76
C TRP A 925 -7.08 38.01 4.21
N GLU A 926 -6.83 38.33 2.94
CA GLU A 926 -7.31 39.57 2.33
C GLU A 926 -8.84 39.51 2.15
N VAL A 927 -9.36 38.40 1.59
CA VAL A 927 -10.80 38.19 1.43
C VAL A 927 -11.54 38.18 2.77
N VAL A 928 -11.01 37.47 3.77
CA VAL A 928 -11.64 37.37 5.10
C VAL A 928 -11.65 38.71 5.83
N LEU A 929 -10.52 39.44 5.87
CA LEU A 929 -10.39 40.70 6.61
C LEU A 929 -11.08 41.88 5.91
N LEU A 930 -11.20 41.86 4.59
CA LEU A 930 -11.92 42.88 3.81
C LEU A 930 -13.40 42.54 3.61
N SER A 931 -13.86 41.38 4.09
CA SER A 931 -15.26 40.99 3.95
C SER A 931 -16.21 42.00 4.62
N PRO A 932 -17.38 42.31 4.00
CA PRO A 932 -18.38 43.19 4.60
C PRO A 932 -18.82 42.73 5.99
N TRP A 933 -18.79 41.42 6.22
CA TRP A 933 -19.15 40.78 7.49
C TRP A 933 -18.10 41.01 8.58
N HIS A 934 -16.81 40.91 8.26
CA HIS A 934 -15.73 41.24 9.20
C HIS A 934 -15.73 42.72 9.57
N LEU A 935 -15.88 43.60 8.58
CA LEU A 935 -15.95 45.05 8.79
C LEU A 935 -17.17 45.44 9.63
N ALA A 936 -18.34 44.83 9.38
CA ALA A 936 -19.53 45.05 10.19
C ALA A 936 -19.37 44.49 11.62
N PHE A 937 -18.72 43.33 11.78
CA PHE A 937 -18.49 42.71 13.08
C PHE A 937 -17.50 43.51 13.94
N THR A 938 -16.38 43.95 13.35
CA THR A 938 -15.39 44.83 14.02
C THR A 938 -15.99 46.18 14.39
N ALA A 939 -16.77 46.81 13.48
CA ALA A 939 -17.47 48.04 13.77
C ALA A 939 -18.49 47.88 14.92
N SER A 940 -19.21 46.75 14.96
CA SER A 940 -20.17 46.44 16.03
C SER A 940 -19.48 46.23 17.39
N LEU A 941 -18.37 45.48 17.41
CA LEU A 941 -17.54 45.29 18.61
C LEU A 941 -16.94 46.62 19.11
N ALA A 942 -16.45 47.46 18.20
CA ALA A 942 -15.95 48.79 18.52
C ALA A 942 -17.06 49.70 19.08
N ALA A 943 -18.26 49.69 18.48
CA ALA A 943 -19.41 50.44 18.96
C ALA A 943 -19.87 49.99 20.36
N VAL A 944 -19.88 48.67 20.63
CA VAL A 944 -20.19 48.11 21.95
C VAL A 944 -19.12 48.49 22.98
N GLY A 945 -17.83 48.39 22.62
CA GLY A 945 -16.72 48.82 23.46
C GLY A 945 -16.79 50.31 23.79
N LEU A 946 -17.00 51.16 22.78
CA LEU A 946 -17.16 52.61 22.93
C LEU A 946 -18.41 52.97 23.75
N MET A 947 -19.54 52.27 23.55
CA MET A 947 -20.74 52.45 24.37
C MET A 947 -20.52 52.03 25.83
N ALA A 948 -19.77 50.96 26.09
CA ALA A 948 -19.43 50.52 27.43
C ALA A 948 -18.54 51.55 28.14
N ILE A 949 -17.50 52.05 27.44
CA ILE A 949 -16.61 53.12 27.93
C ILE A 949 -17.38 54.42 28.14
N TRP A 950 -18.27 54.79 27.22
CA TRP A 950 -19.12 55.98 27.32
C TRP A 950 -20.10 55.88 28.49
N ARG A 951 -20.77 54.74 28.68
CA ARG A 951 -21.63 54.49 29.85
C ARG A 951 -20.87 54.57 31.16
N ASP A 952 -19.62 54.09 31.19
CA ASP A 952 -18.78 54.17 32.39
C ASP A 952 -18.38 55.62 32.69
N LYS A 953 -17.94 56.38 31.68
CA LYS A 953 -17.71 57.83 31.79
C LYS A 953 -18.98 58.60 32.19
N ARG A 954 -20.16 58.20 31.70
CA ARG A 954 -21.45 58.84 32.03
C ARG A 954 -21.91 58.48 33.44
N ARG A 955 -21.62 57.27 33.96
CA ARG A 955 -21.82 56.90 35.37
C ARG A 955 -20.88 57.65 36.31
N GLN A 956 -19.62 57.83 35.91
CA GLN A 956 -18.67 58.69 36.64
C GLN A 956 -19.14 60.16 36.65
N ARG A 957 -19.70 60.66 35.54
CA ARG A 957 -20.28 62.02 35.46
C ARG A 957 -21.61 62.17 36.23
N ARG A 958 -22.50 61.16 36.22
CA ARG A 958 -23.75 61.16 37.03
C ARG A 958 -23.50 60.98 38.52
N GLY A 959 -22.39 60.38 38.94
CA GLY A 959 -21.93 60.39 40.33
C GLY A 959 -21.33 61.74 40.77
N GLY A 960 -21.10 62.68 39.85
CA GLY A 960 -20.53 64.00 40.11
C GLY A 960 -21.51 65.17 40.07
N GLY A 961 -22.81 64.92 39.83
CA GLY A 961 -23.81 65.97 39.68
C GLY A 961 -25.13 65.58 40.35
N GLY A 962 -25.18 65.71 41.67
CA GLY A 962 -26.33 65.36 42.49
C GLY A 962 -25.99 65.35 43.97
N LYS A 963 -25.65 66.52 44.53
CA LYS A 963 -25.78 66.76 45.98
C LYS A 963 -27.28 66.71 46.31
N ALA A 964 -27.83 65.51 46.49
CA ALA A 964 -28.94 65.32 47.39
C ALA A 964 -28.31 65.10 48.76
N SER A 965 -28.11 66.19 49.50
CA SER A 965 -27.72 66.12 50.90
C SER A 965 -28.87 65.51 51.69
N CYS A 966 -28.81 64.20 51.90
CA CYS A 966 -29.25 63.62 53.16
C CYS A 966 -27.99 63.31 53.99
N ASP A 967 -27.17 64.34 54.23
CA ASP A 967 -26.19 64.31 55.31
C ASP A 967 -26.95 64.52 56.63
N ARG A 968 -27.65 63.49 57.09
CA ARG A 968 -27.80 63.27 58.52
C ARG A 968 -26.89 62.10 58.87
N PRO A 969 -25.70 62.33 59.46
CA PRO A 969 -24.85 61.23 59.89
C PRO A 969 -25.60 60.44 60.96
N ILE A 970 -25.98 59.20 60.65
CA ILE A 970 -26.48 58.27 61.67
C ILE A 970 -25.27 57.90 62.53
N ARG A 971 -25.19 58.48 63.74
CA ARG A 971 -24.20 58.09 64.74
C ARG A 971 -24.65 56.79 65.39
N VAL A 972 -23.97 55.69 65.08
CA VAL A 972 -24.17 54.41 65.75
C VAL A 972 -23.18 54.34 66.91
N LEU A 973 -23.67 54.50 68.14
CA LEU A 973 -22.84 54.40 69.34
C LEU A 973 -22.80 52.93 69.82
N TYR A 974 -21.61 52.32 69.83
CA TYR A 974 -21.39 51.00 70.43
C TYR A 974 -20.82 51.16 71.83
N ILE A 975 -21.55 50.68 72.85
CA ILE A 975 -21.10 50.65 74.24
C ILE A 975 -20.80 49.20 74.61
N GLY A 976 -19.51 48.84 74.66
CA GLY A 976 -19.04 47.52 75.04
C GLY A 976 -17.63 47.58 75.64
N THR A 977 -17.28 46.60 76.48
CA THR A 977 -16.00 46.57 77.21
C THR A 977 -14.83 46.04 76.38
N ASN A 978 -15.05 45.63 75.13
CA ASN A 978 -14.05 44.94 74.30
C ASN A 978 -13.55 45.84 73.16
N ASP A 979 -12.23 45.86 72.94
CA ASP A 979 -11.57 46.60 71.86
C ASP A 979 -11.96 46.07 70.47
N LEU A 980 -12.45 46.96 69.61
CA LEU A 980 -12.76 46.68 68.19
C LEU A 980 -11.53 47.01 67.34
N SER A 981 -10.70 46.01 67.03
CA SER A 981 -9.63 46.15 66.03
C SER A 981 -10.03 45.45 64.71
N PRO A 982 -9.81 46.06 63.52
CA PRO A 982 -10.27 45.50 62.24
C PRO A 982 -9.64 44.16 61.81
N GLY A 983 -8.69 43.63 62.59
CA GLY A 983 -7.84 42.49 62.21
C GLY A 983 -7.95 41.23 63.06
N LYS A 984 -8.84 41.16 64.08
CA LYS A 984 -8.99 39.95 64.92
C LYS A 984 -10.41 39.36 64.87
N PRO A 985 -10.58 38.04 64.64
CA PRO A 985 -11.90 37.41 64.62
C PRO A 985 -12.47 37.28 66.04
N CYS A 986 -13.66 37.85 66.29
CA CYS A 986 -14.33 37.85 67.59
C CYS A 986 -15.29 36.66 67.73
N ARG A 987 -15.34 36.02 68.92
CA ARG A 987 -16.08 34.76 69.19
C ARG A 987 -17.50 34.94 69.79
N GLY A 988 -18.07 36.15 69.87
CA GLY A 988 -19.38 36.41 70.49
C GLY A 988 -20.50 36.79 69.50
N GLY A 989 -21.68 36.16 69.63
CA GLY A 989 -22.82 36.28 68.69
C GLY A 989 -23.40 37.70 68.53
N THR A 990 -23.48 38.48 69.61
CA THR A 990 -24.01 39.86 69.59
C THR A 990 -23.10 40.84 68.85
N MET A 991 -21.79 40.58 68.83
CA MET A 991 -20.78 41.44 68.18
C MET A 991 -20.73 41.19 66.66
N ARG A 992 -21.04 39.96 66.23
CA ARG A 992 -21.17 39.58 64.81
C ARG A 992 -22.37 40.27 64.16
N LEU A 993 -23.50 40.32 64.88
CA LEU A 993 -24.72 41.02 64.43
C LEU A 993 -24.48 42.52 64.26
N ALA A 994 -23.79 43.17 65.21
CA ALA A 994 -23.47 44.60 65.13
C ALA A 994 -22.54 44.94 63.93
N LEU A 995 -21.52 44.11 63.67
CA LEU A 995 -20.64 44.25 62.51
C LEU A 995 -21.34 43.95 61.19
N GLU A 996 -22.29 43.02 61.16
CA GLU A 996 -23.12 42.75 59.97
C GLU A 996 -24.09 43.89 59.70
N ILE A 997 -24.75 44.44 60.72
CA ILE A 997 -25.61 45.62 60.60
C ILE A 997 -24.79 46.82 60.10
N LEU A 998 -23.61 47.09 60.66
CA LEU A 998 -22.71 48.17 60.21
C LEU A 998 -22.19 47.94 58.79
N ARG A 999 -21.86 46.70 58.41
CA ARG A 999 -21.50 46.36 57.02
C ARG A 999 -22.69 46.46 56.08
N HIS A 1000 -23.91 46.24 56.55
CA HIS A 1000 -25.13 46.42 55.76
C HIS A 1000 -25.41 47.91 55.54
N ILE A 1001 -25.31 48.73 56.59
CA ILE A 1001 -25.49 50.20 56.53
C ILE A 1001 -24.38 50.85 55.67
N GLY A 1002 -23.13 50.39 55.78
CA GLY A 1002 -22.03 50.88 54.93
C GLY A 1002 -22.14 50.47 53.45
N ARG A 1003 -22.94 49.44 53.11
CA ARG A 1003 -23.21 49.05 51.71
C ARG A 1003 -24.20 49.99 51.01
N GLU A 1004 -24.92 50.83 51.76
CA GLU A 1004 -25.84 51.84 51.21
C GLU A 1004 -25.21 53.24 51.06
N GLY A 1005 -23.90 53.38 51.33
CA GLY A 1005 -23.15 54.63 51.10
C GLY A 1005 -23.17 55.62 52.27
N VAL A 1006 -23.63 55.22 53.45
CA VAL A 1006 -23.61 56.06 54.67
C VAL A 1006 -22.23 55.99 55.36
N LEU A 1007 -21.68 57.17 55.71
CA LEU A 1007 -20.36 57.32 56.33
C LEU A 1007 -20.46 57.08 57.85
N ALA A 1008 -20.09 55.89 58.32
CA ALA A 1008 -20.04 55.56 59.75
C ALA A 1008 -18.70 56.01 60.36
N ARG A 1009 -18.74 56.86 61.40
CA ARG A 1009 -17.55 57.31 62.14
C ARG A 1009 -17.49 56.65 63.51
N TYR A 1010 -16.38 55.98 63.82
CA TYR A 1010 -16.15 55.37 65.12
C TYR A 1010 -15.53 56.39 66.07
N GLU A 1011 -16.12 56.60 67.24
CA GLU A 1011 -15.61 57.49 68.26
C GLU A 1011 -15.53 56.73 69.59
N ARG A 1012 -14.30 56.58 70.12
CA ARG A 1012 -14.05 55.88 71.38
C ARG A 1012 -14.31 56.83 72.54
N VAL A 1013 -15.32 56.56 73.36
CA VAL A 1013 -15.56 57.30 74.59
C VAL A 1013 -14.91 56.53 75.75
N SER A 1014 -13.92 57.12 76.41
CA SER A 1014 -13.29 56.56 77.62
C SER A 1014 -14.05 56.99 78.88
N GLY A 1015 -14.13 56.08 79.87
CA GLY A 1015 -14.83 56.30 81.14
C GLY A 1015 -15.66 55.09 81.57
N SER A 1016 -16.20 55.12 82.79
CA SER A 1016 -17.12 54.09 83.29
C SER A 1016 -18.44 54.06 82.49
N ARG A 1017 -19.15 52.93 82.43
CA ARG A 1017 -20.38 52.77 81.61
C ARG A 1017 -21.44 53.84 81.91
N SER A 1018 -21.50 54.28 83.16
CA SER A 1018 -22.35 55.38 83.65
C SER A 1018 -21.94 56.75 83.09
N GLU A 1019 -20.63 57.05 83.01
CA GLU A 1019 -20.14 58.32 82.43
C GLU A 1019 -20.34 58.40 80.91
N GLN A 1020 -20.26 57.25 80.23
CA GLN A 1020 -20.51 57.17 78.78
C GLN A 1020 -21.98 57.43 78.44
N LEU A 1021 -22.92 57.00 79.28
CA LEU A 1021 -24.35 57.23 79.11
C LEU A 1021 -24.76 58.69 79.40
N ALA A 1022 -24.10 59.36 80.33
CA ALA A 1022 -24.40 60.75 80.70
C ALA A 1022 -23.95 61.79 79.65
N ARG A 1023 -23.02 61.43 78.74
CA ARG A 1023 -22.51 62.31 77.67
C ARG A 1023 -23.29 62.21 76.35
N LEU A 1024 -24.36 61.43 76.31
CA LEU A 1024 -25.25 61.35 75.15
C LEU A 1024 -26.18 62.57 75.11
N PRO A 1025 -26.30 63.29 73.99
CA PRO A 1025 -27.39 64.23 73.81
C PRO A 1025 -28.71 63.46 73.79
N SER A 1026 -29.79 64.04 74.37
CA SER A 1026 -31.13 63.46 74.34
C SER A 1026 -31.57 63.21 72.90
N LEU A 1027 -32.02 61.98 72.62
CA LEU A 1027 -32.44 61.52 71.29
C LEU A 1027 -33.59 62.33 70.69
#